data_AF-A0AA90Q1A7-F1
#
_entry.id   AF-A0AA90Q1A7-F1
#
_cell.length_a   1.000
_cell.length_b   1.000
_cell.length_c   1.000
_cell.angle_alpha   90.00
_cell.angle_beta   90.00
_cell.angle_gamma   90.00
#
_symmetry.space_group_name_H-M   'P 1'
#
loop_
_entity.id
_entity.type
_entity.pdbx_description
1 polymer ?
#
loop_
_entity_poly.entity_id
_entity_poly.type
_entity_poly.pdbx_seq_one_letter_code
_entity_poly.pdbx_strand_id
1 'polypeptide(L)'
;MSADKPIVLITGSEGRIGTAIAARLSDAYRVVGLERQCKGPDCIDADITSEAALAQAFDTLRSSYGGRIASVIHLAAFYDFSDEPDPLYDEVNVKGTQNLLRALQSFEVGQFIYASTMLVHAPSSPGRLITETSPLAPAWPYPQSKLAAERIVEAERGTTPSVIFRIAGVYTDDCELPSLAHQIERIFERQMLSRVFPGDASHGQACVHIDDVAAAFRAAVDRRARLAPETTMLIGEAGAESYETLQNLIAWLLHGEPWETRRIPKALAAAGAWFQQKAEIVVPDAIDRGQAPFVKPFMVRMADEHYELDISRAQTLLDWRPAHSLRRSLQTIIARLRADPPGWYRRNKLTLPLWLEDVRDAGEASARMIADYSMMARAEHRQTLWCHFANIGLGMWLVASPFAFGLAQQWMQAGATVAPSGRGLAYSASWMTASDIAAGLLVILFGLLSLSRDFGWARWSTAAVGLWLLFAPILFWTSSPAAYANDTLVGTLLILFAVALPAPPGITPVARISGPDAPPGWDYSPSGWSNRLPIIALALVGLVISRYLAAFQLGHIDAAWDPFFGDGTERIVTSSVSEAWPVSDAGLGASVYVLEIVTGVIGDKRRWRTMPWLVLLFGVLIVPLGAVSVFFIIIQPIVIGTWCTLCLIGALAMLLQIPYSFDEILATLQFLKARRRQGRPLWYVTLRGDTMDGGSADYSDNFEAPIGAILREMLLSGVSVPWNLLASIAIGVALMCTRLLFGTADQAADSDHIIGSLVVTFSIMAWGEVARPLRFANIGFGAWLLAAPWLLAGYSSAAAIASVLLGIALIVLAYPRGRIVNHYGSWDKIAHATIDFSAKRAGRAEA
;
A
#
# COMPACT_ATOMS: atom_id res chain seq x y z
N MET A 1 -20.30 18.56 59.69
CA MET A 1 -18.88 18.83 59.96
C MET A 1 -18.14 17.53 59.70
N SER A 2 -17.53 17.36 58.52
CA SER A 2 -16.68 16.18 58.25
C SER A 2 -15.46 16.29 59.14
N ALA A 3 -15.14 15.23 59.89
CA ALA A 3 -13.86 15.14 60.59
C ALA A 3 -12.71 15.39 59.60
N ASP A 4 -11.68 16.11 60.04
CA ASP A 4 -10.55 16.51 59.20
C ASP A 4 -9.82 15.26 58.68
N LYS A 5 -9.93 14.98 57.38
CA LYS A 5 -9.34 13.79 56.76
C LYS A 5 -7.81 13.92 56.76
N PRO A 6 -7.04 12.86 57.09
CA PRO A 6 -5.58 12.93 57.00
C PRO A 6 -5.12 13.21 55.57
N ILE A 7 -4.04 13.97 55.42
CA ILE A 7 -3.56 14.44 54.12
C ILE A 7 -2.66 13.40 53.45
N VAL A 8 -2.90 13.15 52.17
CA VAL A 8 -1.98 12.40 51.30
C VAL A 8 -1.52 13.31 50.17
N LEU A 9 -0.21 13.54 50.09
CA LEU A 9 0.41 14.35 49.03
C LEU A 9 0.82 13.43 47.88
N ILE A 10 0.43 13.74 46.64
CA ILE A 10 0.79 12.94 45.46
C ILE A 10 1.47 13.83 44.42
N THR A 11 2.72 13.55 44.08
CA THR A 11 3.36 14.17 42.91
C THR A 11 2.94 13.43 41.65
N GLY A 12 2.57 14.10 40.56
CA GLY A 12 2.05 13.41 39.36
C GLY A 12 0.64 12.82 39.57
N SER A 13 -0.12 13.40 40.51
CA SER A 13 -1.55 13.18 40.78
C SER A 13 -2.47 13.28 39.56
N GLU A 14 -2.16 14.15 38.58
CA GLU A 14 -2.95 14.33 37.36
C GLU A 14 -2.52 13.38 36.24
N GLY A 15 -1.46 12.60 36.46
CA GLY A 15 -1.06 11.50 35.59
C GLY A 15 -1.99 10.29 35.72
N ARG A 16 -1.93 9.38 34.74
CA ARG A 16 -2.79 8.19 34.66
C ARG A 16 -2.83 7.37 35.96
N ILE A 17 -1.67 7.01 36.51
CA ILE A 17 -1.56 6.24 37.77
C ILE A 17 -1.99 7.11 38.97
N GLY A 18 -1.59 8.39 38.99
CA GLY A 18 -1.93 9.32 40.06
C GLY A 18 -3.43 9.53 40.22
N THR A 19 -4.17 9.68 39.12
CA THR A 19 -5.63 9.87 39.13
C THR A 19 -6.34 8.64 39.68
N ALA A 20 -5.90 7.44 39.31
CA ALA A 20 -6.47 6.18 39.83
C ALA A 20 -6.21 6.02 41.35
N ILE A 21 -4.99 6.35 41.81
CA ILE A 21 -4.64 6.31 43.23
C ILE A 21 -5.44 7.36 44.02
N ALA A 22 -5.51 8.60 43.52
CA ALA A 22 -6.25 9.70 44.13
C ALA A 22 -7.73 9.36 44.30
N ALA A 23 -8.36 8.82 43.24
CA ALA A 23 -9.75 8.37 43.28
C ALA A 23 -9.99 7.35 44.40
N ARG A 24 -9.07 6.38 44.55
CA ARG A 24 -9.18 5.30 45.55
C ARG A 24 -8.80 5.70 46.98
N LEU A 25 -8.21 6.87 47.18
CA LEU A 25 -7.88 7.42 48.50
C LEU A 25 -8.89 8.47 48.99
N SER A 26 -9.62 9.11 48.07
CA SER A 26 -10.46 10.29 48.33
C SER A 26 -11.59 10.10 49.35
N ASP A 27 -12.05 8.88 49.56
CA ASP A 27 -13.06 8.52 50.56
C ASP A 27 -12.54 8.66 51.99
N ALA A 28 -11.28 8.29 52.25
CA ALA A 28 -10.67 8.25 53.57
C ALA A 28 -9.65 9.37 53.84
N TYR A 29 -9.06 9.94 52.79
CA TYR A 29 -7.97 10.92 52.88
C TYR A 29 -8.30 12.19 52.11
N ARG A 30 -7.68 13.30 52.51
CA ARG A 30 -7.62 14.53 51.71
C ARG A 30 -6.42 14.43 50.78
N VAL A 31 -6.67 14.17 49.51
CA VAL A 31 -5.60 14.08 48.50
C VAL A 31 -5.22 15.48 48.05
N VAL A 32 -3.94 15.81 48.11
CA VAL A 32 -3.36 17.06 47.60
C VAL A 32 -2.37 16.71 46.49
N GLY A 33 -2.57 17.25 45.31
CA GLY A 33 -1.68 17.08 44.16
C GLY A 33 -0.49 18.03 44.21
N LEU A 34 0.66 17.56 43.70
CA LEU A 34 1.83 18.39 43.40
C LEU A 34 2.16 18.21 41.91
N GLU A 35 1.96 19.25 41.11
CA GLU A 35 2.12 19.22 39.65
C GLU A 35 2.92 20.40 39.15
N ARG A 36 3.54 20.26 37.97
CA ARG A 36 4.15 21.43 37.30
C ARG A 36 3.12 22.50 36.93
N GLN A 37 1.89 22.06 36.60
CA GLN A 37 0.76 22.92 36.25
C GLN A 37 -0.54 22.25 36.71
N CYS A 38 -1.15 22.79 37.76
CA CYS A 38 -2.37 22.28 38.35
C CYS A 38 -3.62 22.67 37.57
N LYS A 39 -4.59 21.75 37.52
CA LYS A 39 -5.91 21.97 36.92
C LYS A 39 -7.05 21.98 37.94
N GLY A 40 -6.83 21.41 39.13
CA GLY A 40 -7.82 21.26 40.18
C GLY A 40 -7.58 22.13 41.42
N PRO A 41 -8.60 22.32 42.28
CA PRO A 41 -8.51 23.14 43.50
C PRO A 41 -7.65 22.52 44.60
N ASP A 42 -7.46 21.19 44.60
CA ASP A 42 -6.67 20.45 45.58
C ASP A 42 -5.30 20.08 45.00
N CYS A 43 -4.65 21.02 44.33
CA CYS A 43 -3.37 20.84 43.67
C CYS A 43 -2.49 22.09 43.89
N ILE A 44 -1.20 21.88 44.11
CA ILE A 44 -0.20 22.94 44.31
C ILE A 44 0.82 22.88 43.18
N ASP A 45 1.03 24.01 42.51
CA ASP A 45 2.05 24.14 41.47
C ASP A 45 3.45 23.99 42.08
N ALA A 46 4.23 23.05 41.58
CA ALA A 46 5.63 22.88 41.93
C ALA A 46 6.44 22.23 40.80
N ASP A 47 7.64 22.77 40.57
CA ASP A 47 8.65 22.12 39.76
C ASP A 47 9.65 21.41 40.67
N ILE A 48 9.64 20.06 40.67
CA ILE A 48 10.52 19.26 41.52
C ILE A 48 12.01 19.44 41.20
N THR A 49 12.34 19.95 40.01
CA THR A 49 13.72 20.26 39.62
C THR A 49 14.25 21.55 40.26
N SER A 50 13.37 22.37 40.84
CA SER A 50 13.70 23.66 41.44
C SER A 50 13.44 23.66 42.95
N GLU A 51 14.50 23.76 43.74
CA GLU A 51 14.40 23.85 45.20
C GLU A 51 13.57 25.07 45.65
N ALA A 52 13.70 26.21 44.95
CA ALA A 52 12.95 27.42 45.26
C ALA A 52 11.44 27.26 45.00
N ALA A 53 11.07 26.60 43.89
CA ALA A 53 9.66 26.32 43.59
C ALA A 53 9.06 25.34 44.61
N LEU A 54 9.82 24.32 45.00
CA LEU A 54 9.40 23.39 46.06
C LEU A 54 9.24 24.10 47.39
N ALA A 55 10.16 24.98 47.80
CA ALA A 55 10.03 25.74 49.04
C ALA A 55 8.71 26.53 49.08
N GLN A 56 8.38 27.24 48.00
CA GLN A 56 7.11 27.97 47.87
C GLN A 56 5.88 27.06 47.91
N ALA A 57 5.95 25.91 47.23
CA ALA A 57 4.86 24.93 47.23
C ALA A 57 4.62 24.34 48.62
N PHE A 58 5.68 24.05 49.37
CA PHE A 58 5.58 23.52 50.74
C PHE A 58 5.14 24.59 51.75
N ASP A 59 5.48 25.87 51.57
CA ASP A 59 4.90 26.95 52.37
C ASP A 59 3.38 27.08 52.13
N THR A 60 2.95 26.91 50.88
CA THR A 60 1.53 26.86 50.49
C THR A 60 0.83 25.64 51.10
N LEU A 61 1.49 24.47 51.08
CA LEU A 61 0.99 23.25 51.71
C LEU A 61 0.81 23.44 53.22
N ARG A 62 1.81 24.01 53.90
CA ARG A 62 1.77 24.25 55.35
C ARG A 62 0.67 25.23 55.75
N SER A 63 0.52 26.32 55.00
CA SER A 63 -0.50 27.34 55.28
C SER A 63 -1.93 26.84 55.01
N SER A 64 -2.11 26.00 53.99
CA SER A 64 -3.44 25.53 53.56
C SER A 64 -3.90 24.24 54.24
N TYR A 65 -2.96 23.35 54.58
CA TYR A 65 -3.24 21.99 55.04
C TYR A 65 -2.49 21.60 56.33
N GLY A 66 -1.56 22.43 56.82
CA GLY A 66 -0.80 22.16 58.05
C GLY A 66 0.49 21.37 57.83
N GLY A 67 1.19 21.07 58.93
CA GLY A 67 2.52 20.46 58.91
C GLY A 67 2.57 18.93 58.94
N ARG A 68 1.42 18.24 58.98
CA ARG A 68 1.33 16.78 59.17
C ARG A 68 0.78 16.10 57.92
N ILE A 69 1.56 15.18 57.36
CA ILE A 69 1.23 14.46 56.13
C ILE A 69 1.16 12.97 56.45
N ALA A 70 0.02 12.33 56.20
CA ALA A 70 -0.15 10.91 56.48
C ALA A 70 0.73 10.05 55.56
N SER A 71 0.80 10.41 54.27
CA SER A 71 1.69 9.77 53.31
C SER A 71 2.02 10.71 52.15
N VAL A 72 3.24 10.60 51.62
CA VAL A 72 3.64 11.21 50.35
C VAL A 72 3.81 10.10 49.32
N ILE A 73 3.18 10.23 48.17
CA ILE A 73 3.28 9.30 47.05
C ILE A 73 3.99 10.00 45.90
N HIS A 74 5.22 9.57 45.61
CA HIS A 74 6.05 10.17 44.58
C HIS A 74 5.97 9.38 43.26
N LEU A 75 5.17 9.90 42.31
CA LEU A 75 4.99 9.36 40.95
C LEU A 75 5.63 10.21 39.85
N ALA A 76 6.05 11.45 40.15
CA ALA A 76 6.62 12.34 39.17
C ALA A 76 7.94 11.76 38.64
N ALA A 77 8.02 11.57 37.32
CA ALA A 77 9.19 11.02 36.66
C ALA A 77 9.20 11.40 35.17
N PHE A 78 10.39 11.54 34.62
CA PHE A 78 10.64 11.53 33.18
C PHE A 78 10.88 10.09 32.69
N TYR A 79 10.32 9.77 31.53
CA TYR A 79 10.45 8.48 30.87
C TYR A 79 10.26 8.60 29.36
N ASP A 80 11.13 7.94 28.59
CA ASP A 80 10.99 7.75 27.15
C ASP A 80 11.41 6.34 26.68
N PHE A 81 11.18 6.04 25.40
CA PHE A 81 11.63 4.80 24.74
C PHE A 81 12.78 5.06 23.75
N SER A 82 13.59 6.11 23.96
CA SER A 82 14.68 6.45 23.03
C SER A 82 15.82 5.44 23.08
N ASP A 83 16.12 4.90 24.27
CA ASP A 83 17.38 4.22 24.64
C ASP A 83 18.60 5.14 24.60
N GLU A 84 18.37 6.46 24.60
CA GLU A 84 19.42 7.47 24.66
C GLU A 84 19.49 8.08 26.07
N PRO A 85 20.69 8.40 26.57
CA PRO A 85 20.82 9.17 27.79
C PRO A 85 20.21 10.56 27.62
N ASP A 86 19.22 10.87 28.45
CA ASP A 86 18.62 12.21 28.55
C ASP A 86 18.98 12.82 29.92
N PRO A 87 19.50 14.07 29.98
CA PRO A 87 19.76 14.76 31.24
C PRO A 87 18.55 14.80 32.19
N LEU A 88 17.33 14.79 31.66
CA LEU A 88 16.08 14.78 32.43
C LEU A 88 15.95 13.52 33.32
N TYR A 89 16.62 12.41 32.98
CA TYR A 89 16.67 11.25 33.86
C TYR A 89 17.36 11.56 35.19
N ASP A 90 18.45 12.35 35.17
CA ASP A 90 19.13 12.78 36.38
C ASP A 90 18.38 13.95 37.05
N GLU A 91 18.02 14.97 36.27
CA GLU A 91 17.40 16.20 36.79
C GLU A 91 16.03 15.94 37.43
N VAL A 92 15.17 15.16 36.77
CA VAL A 92 13.80 14.91 37.23
C VAL A 92 13.74 13.72 38.17
N ASN A 93 14.27 12.54 37.78
CA ASN A 93 14.06 11.33 38.56
C ASN A 93 14.99 11.27 39.78
N VAL A 94 16.24 11.71 39.68
CA VAL A 94 17.23 11.58 40.77
C VAL A 94 17.24 12.84 41.63
N LYS A 95 17.63 13.99 41.06
CA LYS A 95 17.71 15.26 41.79
C LYS A 95 16.34 15.77 42.21
N GLY A 96 15.31 15.63 41.37
CA GLY A 96 13.94 15.99 41.75
C GLY A 96 13.43 15.20 42.97
N THR A 97 13.73 13.89 43.04
CA THR A 97 13.45 13.07 44.23
C THR A 97 14.21 13.57 45.45
N GLN A 98 15.51 13.90 45.29
CA GLN A 98 16.35 14.44 46.37
C GLN A 98 15.79 15.75 46.92
N ASN A 99 15.43 16.69 46.04
CA ASN A 99 14.89 18.00 46.42
C ASN A 99 13.56 17.85 47.18
N LEU A 100 12.69 16.94 46.72
CA LEU A 100 11.43 16.65 47.38
C LEU A 100 11.65 16.09 48.80
N LEU A 101 12.54 15.12 48.96
CA LEU A 101 12.87 14.53 50.26
C LEU A 101 13.45 15.57 51.24
N ARG A 102 14.28 16.49 50.75
CA ARG A 102 14.82 17.59 51.55
C ARG A 102 13.73 18.56 52.01
N ALA A 103 12.82 18.95 51.13
CA ALA A 103 11.71 19.83 51.48
C ALA A 103 10.79 19.20 52.56
N LEU A 104 10.60 17.88 52.47
CA LEU A 104 9.79 17.11 53.42
C LEU A 104 10.40 16.99 54.81
N GLN A 105 11.71 17.22 55.01
CA GLN A 105 12.34 17.12 56.33
C GLN A 105 11.77 18.13 57.35
N SER A 106 11.10 19.19 56.88
CA SER A 106 10.44 20.18 57.74
C SER A 106 8.99 19.82 58.11
N PHE A 107 8.49 18.64 57.71
CA PHE A 107 7.13 18.15 57.95
C PHE A 107 7.12 16.87 58.77
N GLU A 108 6.02 16.62 59.49
CA GLU A 108 5.78 15.31 60.10
C GLU A 108 5.15 14.39 59.03
N VAL A 109 5.97 13.56 58.40
CA VAL A 109 5.55 12.65 57.33
C VAL A 109 5.45 11.23 57.87
N GLY A 110 4.25 10.64 57.80
CA GLY A 110 4.01 9.28 58.28
C GLY A 110 4.70 8.20 57.43
N GLN A 111 4.84 8.44 56.12
CA GLN A 111 5.49 7.54 55.16
C GLN A 111 5.75 8.26 53.83
N PHE A 112 6.86 7.95 53.18
CA PHE A 112 7.15 8.30 51.79
C PHE A 112 7.10 7.05 50.90
N ILE A 113 6.27 7.04 49.85
CA ILE A 113 6.14 5.94 48.89
C ILE A 113 6.74 6.37 47.55
N TYR A 114 7.76 5.64 47.10
CA TYR A 114 8.40 5.86 45.81
C TYR A 114 7.93 4.84 44.77
N ALA A 115 7.47 5.33 43.61
CA ALA A 115 7.12 4.48 42.47
C ALA A 115 8.35 4.19 41.59
N SER A 116 8.95 3.04 41.84
CA SER A 116 9.99 2.43 41.01
C SER A 116 9.40 1.42 40.01
N THR A 117 10.25 0.65 39.35
CA THR A 117 9.90 -0.33 38.32
C THR A 117 10.53 -1.69 38.64
N MET A 118 9.88 -2.79 38.27
CA MET A 118 10.50 -4.13 38.38
C MET A 118 11.71 -4.30 37.44
N LEU A 119 11.83 -3.47 36.41
CA LEU A 119 12.94 -3.51 35.42
C LEU A 119 14.31 -3.13 36.00
N VAL A 120 14.39 -2.75 37.28
CA VAL A 120 15.67 -2.60 37.98
C VAL A 120 16.35 -3.94 38.27
N HIS A 121 15.59 -5.03 38.28
CA HIS A 121 16.10 -6.37 38.49
C HIS A 121 16.79 -6.94 37.25
N ALA A 122 17.77 -7.80 37.48
CA ALA A 122 18.31 -8.67 36.44
C ALA A 122 17.19 -9.61 35.92
N PRO A 123 17.10 -9.86 34.61
CA PRO A 123 16.13 -10.80 34.06
C PRO A 123 16.36 -12.20 34.62
N SER A 124 15.27 -12.95 34.82
CA SER A 124 15.29 -14.33 35.29
C SER A 124 15.03 -15.32 34.15
N SER A 125 14.69 -16.56 34.49
CA SER A 125 14.28 -17.58 33.53
C SER A 125 12.93 -18.16 33.95
N PRO A 126 12.10 -18.67 33.03
CA PRO A 126 10.82 -19.28 33.35
C PRO A 126 10.87 -20.23 34.55
N GLY A 127 9.98 -20.01 35.53
CA GLY A 127 9.92 -20.78 36.77
C GLY A 127 10.87 -20.31 37.88
N ARG A 128 11.66 -19.25 37.66
CA ARG A 128 12.46 -18.58 38.70
C ARG A 128 11.87 -17.20 39.00
N LEU A 129 11.12 -17.13 40.10
CA LEU A 129 10.49 -15.91 40.57
C LEU A 129 11.53 -14.89 41.05
N ILE A 130 11.33 -13.63 40.67
CA ILE A 130 12.06 -12.46 41.15
C ILE A 130 11.44 -12.04 42.49
N THR A 131 12.29 -11.88 43.50
CA THR A 131 11.94 -11.34 44.82
C THR A 131 12.57 -9.97 45.01
N GLU A 132 12.24 -9.24 46.08
CA GLU A 132 12.82 -7.92 46.32
C GLU A 132 14.35 -7.94 46.54
N THR A 133 14.91 -9.11 46.89
CA THR A 133 16.34 -9.33 47.11
C THR A 133 17.06 -9.89 45.88
N SER A 134 16.35 -10.17 44.78
CA SER A 134 16.98 -10.61 43.53
C SER A 134 17.96 -9.57 42.99
N PRO A 135 19.02 -9.97 42.26
CA PRO A 135 20.05 -9.06 41.76
C PRO A 135 19.47 -7.89 40.96
N LEU A 136 20.09 -6.71 41.10
CA LEU A 136 19.71 -5.48 40.39
C LEU A 136 20.69 -5.25 39.23
N ALA A 137 20.19 -5.27 38.00
CA ALA A 137 21.00 -5.07 36.79
C ALA A 137 20.16 -4.36 35.70
N PRO A 138 19.80 -3.08 35.90
CA PRO A 138 18.98 -2.34 34.95
C PRO A 138 19.67 -2.20 33.59
N ALA A 139 19.02 -2.70 32.54
CA ALA A 139 19.62 -2.84 31.21
C ALA A 139 19.73 -1.54 30.38
N TRP A 140 18.99 -0.48 30.74
CA TRP A 140 18.84 0.73 29.93
C TRP A 140 18.61 1.99 30.81
N PRO A 141 18.70 3.22 30.25
CA PRO A 141 18.76 4.46 31.05
C PRO A 141 17.60 4.69 32.02
N TYR A 142 16.36 4.35 31.63
CA TYR A 142 15.19 4.57 32.49
C TYR A 142 15.25 3.77 33.81
N PRO A 143 15.37 2.43 33.82
CA PRO A 143 15.50 1.68 35.07
C PRO A 143 16.78 2.02 35.84
N GLN A 144 17.86 2.44 35.15
CA GLN A 144 19.06 2.95 35.82
C GLN A 144 18.75 4.21 36.65
N SER A 145 18.00 5.15 36.08
CA SER A 145 17.55 6.37 36.80
C SER A 145 16.62 6.03 37.97
N LYS A 146 15.72 5.05 37.81
CA LYS A 146 14.84 4.60 38.89
C LYS A 146 15.60 3.96 40.04
N LEU A 147 16.60 3.13 39.75
CA LEU A 147 17.48 2.54 40.76
C LEU A 147 18.37 3.60 41.44
N ALA A 148 18.87 4.59 40.69
CA ALA A 148 19.61 5.71 41.28
C ALA A 148 18.74 6.51 42.27
N ALA A 149 17.48 6.77 41.90
CA ALA A 149 16.52 7.42 42.78
C ALA A 149 16.12 6.56 44.00
N GLU A 150 16.03 5.22 43.89
CA GLU A 150 15.87 4.33 45.05
C GLU A 150 16.98 4.56 46.09
N ARG A 151 18.23 4.67 45.64
CA ARG A 151 19.38 4.96 46.51
C ARG A 151 19.32 6.35 47.15
N ILE A 152 18.78 7.34 46.44
CA ILE A 152 18.54 8.68 47.01
C ILE A 152 17.47 8.62 48.10
N VAL A 153 16.39 7.86 47.89
CA VAL A 153 15.36 7.66 48.92
C VAL A 153 15.96 7.02 50.16
N GLU A 154 16.79 5.98 50.00
CA GLU A 154 17.49 5.34 51.12
C GLU A 154 18.42 6.31 51.85
N ALA A 155 19.18 7.14 51.11
CA ALA A 155 20.19 8.03 51.69
C ALA A 155 19.60 9.30 52.34
N GLU A 156 18.53 9.87 51.79
CA GLU A 156 18.06 11.23 52.11
C GLU A 156 16.68 11.25 52.81
N ARG A 157 16.05 10.09 53.08
CA ARG A 157 14.75 10.03 53.79
C ARG A 157 14.79 10.54 55.24
N GLY A 158 15.98 10.61 55.85
CA GLY A 158 16.13 10.96 57.26
C GLY A 158 15.38 9.97 58.16
N THR A 159 14.51 10.48 59.03
CA THR A 159 13.68 9.65 59.93
C THR A 159 12.36 9.19 59.30
N THR A 160 12.02 9.68 58.11
CA THR A 160 10.75 9.35 57.44
C THR A 160 10.74 7.88 56.99
N PRO A 161 9.75 7.06 57.39
CA PRO A 161 9.59 5.71 56.86
C PRO A 161 9.41 5.74 55.34
N SER A 162 10.10 4.86 54.63
CA SER A 162 10.05 4.79 53.16
C SER A 162 9.54 3.45 52.66
N VAL A 163 8.77 3.50 51.58
CA VAL A 163 8.29 2.33 50.85
C VAL A 163 8.62 2.46 49.39
N ILE A 164 9.29 1.45 48.83
CA ILE A 164 9.63 1.39 47.41
C ILE A 164 8.71 0.36 46.76
N PHE A 165 7.88 0.82 45.83
CA PHE A 165 7.10 -0.07 44.98
C PHE A 165 7.81 -0.26 43.66
N ARG A 166 8.27 -1.48 43.39
CA ARG A 166 8.79 -1.89 42.08
C ARG A 166 7.62 -2.43 41.27
N ILE A 167 7.02 -1.55 40.48
CA ILE A 167 5.76 -1.81 39.78
C ILE A 167 6.04 -2.51 38.44
N ALA A 168 5.23 -3.52 38.13
CA ALA A 168 5.20 -4.21 36.84
C ALA A 168 4.61 -3.35 35.71
N GLY A 169 4.53 -3.88 34.49
CA GLY A 169 3.94 -3.15 33.36
C GLY A 169 2.47 -2.80 33.59
N VAL A 170 2.14 -1.51 33.73
CA VAL A 170 0.78 -1.06 34.08
C VAL A 170 -0.11 -0.99 32.83
N TYR A 171 -1.23 -1.71 32.86
CA TYR A 171 -2.24 -1.69 31.80
C TYR A 171 -3.63 -1.31 32.34
N THR A 172 -4.53 -0.97 31.42
CA THR A 172 -5.96 -0.74 31.68
C THR A 172 -6.80 -1.61 30.75
N ASP A 173 -8.12 -1.59 30.93
CA ASP A 173 -9.04 -2.16 29.94
C ASP A 173 -8.94 -1.53 28.54
N ASP A 174 -8.31 -0.35 28.40
CA ASP A 174 -7.98 0.28 27.12
C ASP A 174 -6.57 -0.08 26.62
N CYS A 175 -5.89 -1.03 27.27
CA CYS A 175 -4.48 -1.39 27.13
C CYS A 175 -3.53 -0.33 27.69
N GLU A 176 -3.25 0.74 26.93
CA GLU A 176 -2.36 1.85 27.28
C GLU A 176 -0.96 1.41 27.82
N LEU A 177 -0.56 0.18 27.49
CA LEU A 177 0.78 -0.37 27.68
C LEU A 177 1.44 -0.42 26.30
N PRO A 178 2.44 0.44 25.99
CA PRO A 178 2.93 0.63 24.62
C PRO A 178 3.40 -0.64 23.91
N SER A 179 4.16 -1.51 24.60
CA SER A 179 4.64 -2.78 24.04
C SER A 179 3.50 -3.71 23.64
N LEU A 180 2.47 -3.81 24.48
CA LEU A 180 1.27 -4.60 24.22
C LEU A 180 0.39 -3.96 23.13
N ALA A 181 0.24 -2.64 23.14
CA ALA A 181 -0.56 -1.92 22.15
C ALA A 181 0.00 -2.11 20.73
N HIS A 182 1.31 -1.95 20.55
CA HIS A 182 1.99 -2.22 19.26
C HIS A 182 1.98 -3.72 18.89
N GLN A 183 1.91 -4.64 19.86
CA GLN A 183 1.70 -6.06 19.55
C GLN A 183 0.28 -6.29 19.02
N ILE A 184 -0.75 -5.74 19.68
CA ILE A 184 -2.15 -5.82 19.26
C ILE A 184 -2.34 -5.18 17.88
N GLU A 185 -1.77 -3.99 17.63
CA GLU A 185 -1.76 -3.28 16.34
C GLU A 185 -1.26 -4.17 15.20
N ARG A 186 -0.03 -4.71 15.34
CA ARG A 186 0.60 -5.55 14.32
C ARG A 186 -0.27 -6.77 14.00
N ILE A 187 -0.88 -7.39 15.02
CA ILE A 187 -1.74 -8.56 14.86
C ILE A 187 -3.10 -8.16 14.24
N PHE A 188 -3.70 -7.06 14.67
CA PHE A 188 -4.97 -6.55 14.13
C PHE A 188 -4.87 -6.26 12.64
N GLU A 189 -3.80 -5.60 12.22
CA GLU A 189 -3.53 -5.24 10.83
C GLU A 189 -2.92 -6.37 9.99
N ARG A 190 -2.57 -7.51 10.61
CA ARG A 190 -1.84 -8.62 9.96
C ARG A 190 -0.54 -8.18 9.28
N GLN A 191 0.20 -7.29 9.92
CA GLN A 191 1.51 -6.87 9.43
C GLN A 191 2.45 -8.09 9.32
N MET A 192 3.47 -8.01 8.49
CA MET A 192 4.43 -9.12 8.31
C MET A 192 5.05 -9.59 9.65
N LEU A 193 5.26 -8.64 10.58
CA LEU A 193 5.84 -8.92 11.90
C LEU A 193 4.87 -9.59 12.89
N SER A 194 3.58 -9.70 12.55
CA SER A 194 2.53 -10.21 13.45
C SER A 194 2.64 -11.69 13.82
N ARG A 195 3.44 -12.45 13.08
CA ARG A 195 3.66 -13.90 13.28
C ARG A 195 5.07 -14.23 13.75
N VAL A 196 5.96 -13.25 13.93
CA VAL A 196 7.34 -13.51 14.30
C VAL A 196 7.68 -12.93 15.66
N PHE A 197 8.56 -13.61 16.38
CA PHE A 197 9.09 -13.16 17.66
C PHE A 197 10.61 -13.36 17.72
N PRO A 198 11.40 -12.34 18.09
CA PRO A 198 12.85 -12.49 18.21
C PRO A 198 13.26 -13.14 19.54
N GLY A 199 14.02 -14.24 19.46
CA GLY A 199 14.50 -14.95 20.66
C GLY A 199 13.53 -16.00 21.19
N ASP A 200 13.58 -16.25 22.50
CA ASP A 200 12.74 -17.26 23.15
C ASP A 200 11.35 -16.75 23.53
N ALA A 201 10.35 -17.15 22.74
CA ALA A 201 8.95 -16.76 22.95
C ALA A 201 8.27 -17.40 24.18
N SER A 202 8.93 -18.35 24.85
CA SER A 202 8.46 -18.92 26.13
C SER A 202 8.64 -17.96 27.32
N HIS A 203 9.48 -16.93 27.16
CA HIS A 203 9.68 -15.89 28.15
C HIS A 203 8.50 -14.91 28.16
N GLY A 204 8.47 -13.99 29.11
CA GLY A 204 7.30 -13.17 29.38
C GLY A 204 7.58 -12.17 30.49
N GLN A 205 6.73 -11.15 30.59
CA GLN A 205 6.91 -10.05 31.51
C GLN A 205 5.63 -9.83 32.33
N ALA A 206 5.78 -9.76 33.65
CA ALA A 206 4.68 -9.46 34.55
C ALA A 206 4.07 -8.09 34.24
N CYS A 207 2.74 -8.03 34.35
CA CYS A 207 1.94 -6.83 34.16
C CYS A 207 1.05 -6.63 35.40
N VAL A 208 0.39 -5.48 35.52
CA VAL A 208 -0.57 -5.22 36.60
C VAL A 208 -1.64 -4.23 36.13
N HIS A 209 -2.89 -4.49 36.51
CA HIS A 209 -3.98 -3.58 36.18
C HIS A 209 -3.91 -2.31 37.05
N ILE A 210 -4.27 -1.17 36.47
CA ILE A 210 -4.19 0.12 37.16
C ILE A 210 -4.99 0.17 38.48
N ASP A 211 -6.14 -0.51 38.54
CA ASP A 211 -6.96 -0.57 39.75
C ASP A 211 -6.30 -1.38 40.86
N ASP A 212 -5.54 -2.42 40.49
CA ASP A 212 -4.78 -3.23 41.43
C ASP A 212 -3.57 -2.45 41.96
N VAL A 213 -2.93 -1.63 41.11
CA VAL A 213 -1.90 -0.67 41.55
C VAL A 213 -2.51 0.32 42.55
N ALA A 214 -3.63 0.95 42.22
CA ALA A 214 -4.31 1.87 43.13
C ALA A 214 -4.69 1.21 44.46
N ALA A 215 -5.11 -0.06 44.43
CA ALA A 215 -5.39 -0.84 45.63
C ALA A 215 -4.14 -1.10 46.49
N ALA A 216 -2.98 -1.36 45.87
CA ALA A 216 -1.72 -1.54 46.59
C ALA A 216 -1.29 -0.25 47.31
N PHE A 217 -1.36 0.90 46.64
CA PHE A 217 -1.07 2.20 47.25
C PHE A 217 -2.02 2.51 48.40
N ARG A 218 -3.33 2.31 48.21
CA ARG A 218 -4.32 2.45 49.30
C ARG A 218 -3.96 1.57 50.49
N ALA A 219 -3.66 0.30 50.26
CA ALA A 219 -3.34 -0.64 51.33
C ALA A 219 -2.06 -0.27 52.09
N ALA A 220 -1.04 0.26 51.40
CA ALA A 220 0.18 0.77 52.03
C ALA A 220 -0.08 2.00 52.89
N VAL A 221 -0.84 2.97 52.40
CA VAL A 221 -1.19 4.18 53.15
C VAL A 221 -1.99 3.82 54.42
N ASP A 222 -2.98 2.93 54.31
CA ASP A 222 -3.80 2.50 55.46
C ASP A 222 -2.99 1.75 56.51
N ARG A 223 -2.01 0.94 56.09
CA ARG A 223 -1.20 0.10 56.98
C ARG A 223 0.15 0.70 57.33
N ARG A 224 0.41 1.96 56.98
CA ARG A 224 1.71 2.64 57.15
C ARG A 224 2.38 2.45 58.52
N ALA A 225 1.60 2.45 59.60
CA ALA A 225 2.09 2.28 60.96
C ALA A 225 2.57 0.85 61.30
N ARG A 226 2.26 -0.15 60.45
CA ARG A 226 2.64 -1.55 60.60
C ARG A 226 3.81 -1.96 59.71
N LEU A 227 4.23 -1.09 58.79
CA LEU A 227 5.33 -1.37 57.88
C LEU A 227 6.66 -1.08 58.57
N ALA A 228 7.71 -1.81 58.18
CA ALA A 228 9.06 -1.51 58.63
C ALA A 228 9.49 -0.13 58.10
N PRO A 229 10.41 0.57 58.78
CA PRO A 229 10.88 1.90 58.35
C PRO A 229 11.39 1.96 56.92
N GLU A 230 11.89 0.84 56.39
CA GLU A 230 12.27 0.67 54.99
C GLU A 230 11.61 -0.60 54.47
N THR A 231 10.74 -0.46 53.47
CA THR A 231 10.05 -1.61 52.89
C THR A 231 10.03 -1.52 51.37
N THR A 232 10.69 -2.47 50.71
CA THR A 232 10.55 -2.67 49.25
C THR A 232 9.52 -3.77 48.99
N MET A 233 8.68 -3.59 47.97
CA MET A 233 7.68 -4.57 47.53
C MET A 233 7.55 -4.60 46.01
N LEU A 234 7.40 -5.81 45.46
CA LEU A 234 7.01 -6.01 44.06
C LEU A 234 5.49 -5.91 43.91
N ILE A 235 5.04 -5.02 43.02
CA ILE A 235 3.62 -4.82 42.73
C ILE A 235 3.36 -5.27 41.29
N GLY A 236 2.80 -6.46 41.14
CA GLY A 236 2.59 -7.12 39.86
C GLY A 236 1.59 -8.28 39.92
N GLU A 237 1.27 -8.84 38.77
CA GLU A 237 0.74 -10.20 38.68
C GLU A 237 1.86 -11.21 39.01
N ALA A 238 1.52 -12.28 39.74
CA ALA A 238 2.51 -13.29 40.15
C ALA A 238 3.05 -14.09 38.95
N GLY A 239 2.19 -14.38 37.97
CA GLY A 239 2.56 -15.09 36.75
C GLY A 239 2.79 -14.12 35.59
N ALA A 240 3.78 -14.41 34.76
CA ALA A 240 3.98 -13.77 33.48
C ALA A 240 3.50 -14.71 32.36
N GLU A 241 2.49 -14.31 31.60
CA GLU A 241 2.11 -15.05 30.38
C GLU A 241 3.29 -15.02 29.40
N SER A 242 3.59 -16.16 28.77
CA SER A 242 4.63 -16.19 27.75
C SER A 242 4.23 -15.34 26.55
N TYR A 243 5.21 -14.74 25.86
CA TYR A 243 4.97 -13.93 24.67
C TYR A 243 4.27 -14.74 23.57
N GLU A 244 4.60 -16.03 23.43
CA GLU A 244 3.90 -16.96 22.55
C GLU A 244 2.42 -17.09 22.92
N THR A 245 2.11 -17.35 24.20
CA THR A 245 0.73 -17.51 24.66
C THR A 245 -0.06 -16.22 24.47
N LEU A 246 0.55 -15.09 24.80
CA LEU A 246 -0.03 -13.77 24.66
C LEU A 246 -0.35 -13.45 23.20
N GLN A 247 0.61 -13.63 22.30
CA GLN A 247 0.46 -13.41 20.87
C GLN A 247 -0.61 -14.31 20.24
N ASN A 248 -0.62 -15.59 20.61
CA ASN A 248 -1.59 -16.55 20.12
C ASN A 248 -3.01 -16.22 20.62
N LEU A 249 -3.15 -15.81 21.89
CA LEU A 249 -4.43 -15.41 22.48
C LEU A 249 -4.97 -14.12 21.85
N ILE A 250 -4.13 -13.10 21.67
CA ILE A 250 -4.51 -11.84 21.00
C ILE A 250 -5.04 -12.13 19.59
N ALA A 251 -4.30 -12.95 18.83
CA ALA A 251 -4.70 -13.31 17.48
C ALA A 251 -6.00 -14.12 17.42
N TRP A 252 -6.19 -15.06 18.35
CA TRP A 252 -7.45 -15.80 18.46
C TRP A 252 -8.62 -14.85 18.75
N LEU A 253 -8.48 -13.92 19.69
CA LEU A 253 -9.51 -12.95 20.03
C LEU A 253 -9.81 -11.96 18.89
N LEU A 254 -8.82 -11.61 18.07
CA LEU A 254 -8.95 -10.68 16.94
C LEU A 254 -9.49 -11.34 15.66
N HIS A 255 -9.09 -12.58 15.37
CA HIS A 255 -9.33 -13.19 14.06
C HIS A 255 -10.16 -14.47 14.12
N GLY A 256 -10.33 -15.07 15.31
CA GLY A 256 -11.02 -16.35 15.49
C GLY A 256 -10.31 -17.51 14.79
N GLU A 257 -8.98 -17.45 14.67
CA GLU A 257 -8.17 -18.48 14.00
C GLU A 257 -6.96 -18.87 14.85
N PRO A 258 -6.49 -20.14 14.76
CA PRO A 258 -5.27 -20.55 15.42
C PRO A 258 -4.10 -19.71 14.89
N TRP A 259 -3.25 -19.28 15.81
CA TRP A 259 -2.09 -18.47 15.51
C TRP A 259 -0.85 -19.18 16.02
N GLU A 260 0.21 -19.13 15.22
CA GLU A 260 1.49 -19.74 15.54
C GLU A 260 2.55 -18.66 15.52
N THR A 261 3.22 -18.49 16.65
CA THR A 261 4.31 -17.54 16.82
C THR A 261 5.62 -18.18 16.37
N ARG A 262 6.22 -17.65 15.29
CA ARG A 262 7.44 -18.16 14.69
C ARG A 262 8.65 -17.44 15.27
N ARG A 263 9.56 -18.19 15.88
CA ARG A 263 10.81 -17.62 16.41
C ARG A 263 11.75 -17.26 15.27
N ILE A 264 12.37 -16.09 15.36
CA ILE A 264 13.43 -15.66 14.44
C ILE A 264 14.72 -15.37 15.21
N PRO A 265 15.91 -15.65 14.63
CA PRO A 265 17.18 -15.32 15.27
C PRO A 265 17.29 -13.83 15.60
N LYS A 266 17.69 -13.49 16.83
CA LYS A 266 17.84 -12.09 17.29
C LYS A 266 18.72 -11.26 16.36
N ALA A 267 19.80 -11.84 15.83
CA ALA A 267 20.69 -11.14 14.91
C ALA A 267 19.97 -10.71 13.61
N LEU A 268 19.16 -11.60 13.04
CA LEU A 268 18.37 -11.31 11.84
C LEU A 268 17.30 -10.25 12.13
N ALA A 269 16.61 -10.38 13.27
CA ALA A 269 15.60 -9.41 13.70
C ALA A 269 16.22 -8.03 13.96
N ALA A 270 17.40 -7.96 14.59
CA ALA A 270 18.08 -6.72 14.90
C ALA A 270 18.60 -6.04 13.63
N ALA A 271 19.12 -6.82 12.67
CA ALA A 271 19.50 -6.31 11.35
C ALA A 271 18.28 -5.77 10.58
N GLY A 272 17.14 -6.46 10.64
CA GLY A 272 15.88 -5.99 10.06
C GLY A 272 15.39 -4.69 10.69
N ALA A 273 15.38 -4.60 12.02
CA ALA A 273 15.00 -3.38 12.74
C ALA A 273 15.94 -2.21 12.46
N TRP A 274 17.26 -2.47 12.39
CA TRP A 274 18.25 -1.46 12.00
C TRP A 274 18.02 -0.97 10.57
N PHE A 275 17.75 -1.89 9.63
CA PHE A 275 17.48 -1.53 8.25
C PHE A 275 16.21 -0.69 8.13
N GLN A 276 15.12 -1.06 8.83
CA GLN A 276 13.90 -0.26 8.88
C GLN A 276 14.16 1.16 9.42
N GLN A 277 14.91 1.27 10.52
CA GLN A 277 15.26 2.57 11.10
C GLN A 277 16.10 3.44 10.15
N LYS A 278 16.98 2.84 9.32
CA LYS A 278 17.76 3.57 8.31
C LYS A 278 16.96 3.88 7.05
N ALA A 279 16.08 2.98 6.65
CA ALA A 279 15.20 3.15 5.50
C ALA A 279 14.24 4.32 5.69
N GLU A 280 13.82 4.62 6.92
CA GLU A 280 13.02 5.82 7.26
C GLU A 280 13.60 7.13 6.71
N ILE A 281 14.94 7.24 6.60
CA ILE A 281 15.59 8.45 6.05
C ILE A 281 15.32 8.60 4.54
N VAL A 282 15.01 7.50 3.85
CA VAL A 282 14.88 7.40 2.40
C VAL A 282 13.43 7.20 1.95
N VAL A 283 12.62 6.52 2.76
CA VAL A 283 11.20 6.33 2.50
C VAL A 283 10.52 7.69 2.68
N PRO A 284 9.83 8.22 1.64
CA PRO A 284 9.15 9.49 1.79
C PRO A 284 8.05 9.41 2.85
N ASP A 285 7.92 10.42 3.70
CA ASP A 285 6.82 10.57 4.67
C ASP A 285 5.43 10.40 4.05
N ALA A 286 5.33 10.61 2.73
CA ALA A 286 4.11 10.32 2.00
C ALA A 286 3.66 8.86 2.18
N ILE A 287 4.58 7.89 2.30
CA ILE A 287 4.36 6.43 2.32
C ILE A 287 4.10 5.89 3.74
N ASP A 288 4.87 6.32 4.73
CA ASP A 288 4.84 5.82 6.12
C ASP A 288 4.33 6.85 7.15
N ARG A 289 4.09 8.09 6.71
CA ARG A 289 3.72 9.26 7.53
C ARG A 289 4.82 9.69 8.50
N GLY A 290 6.09 9.44 8.18
CA GLY A 290 7.25 9.84 8.98
C GLY A 290 7.28 9.17 10.36
N GLN A 291 6.79 7.92 10.43
CA GLN A 291 6.73 7.16 11.66
C GLN A 291 7.96 6.29 11.84
N ALA A 292 8.80 6.71 12.79
CA ALA A 292 9.89 5.88 13.26
C ALA A 292 9.39 4.50 13.72
N PRO A 293 10.02 3.39 13.29
CA PRO A 293 9.67 2.05 13.75
C PRO A 293 9.71 1.95 15.27
N PHE A 294 8.62 1.46 15.88
CA PHE A 294 8.58 1.23 17.34
C PHE A 294 9.62 0.20 17.78
N VAL A 295 9.77 -0.89 17.02
CA VAL A 295 10.75 -1.95 17.33
C VAL A 295 12.15 -1.46 16.97
N LYS A 296 12.93 -1.17 18.01
CA LYS A 296 14.32 -0.75 17.86
C LYS A 296 15.31 -1.91 18.05
N PRO A 297 16.53 -1.82 17.51
CA PRO A 297 17.53 -2.88 17.65
C PRO A 297 17.82 -3.28 19.11
N PHE A 298 17.80 -2.34 20.05
CA PHE A 298 18.00 -2.67 21.48
C PHE A 298 16.86 -3.50 22.05
N MET A 299 15.60 -3.17 21.71
CA MET A 299 14.41 -3.92 22.13
C MET A 299 14.48 -5.37 21.64
N VAL A 300 15.00 -5.60 20.43
CA VAL A 300 15.20 -6.95 19.88
C VAL A 300 16.21 -7.75 20.70
N ARG A 301 17.27 -7.11 21.21
CA ARG A 301 18.30 -7.78 22.02
C ARG A 301 17.74 -8.23 23.38
N MET A 302 16.85 -7.44 23.98
CA MET A 302 16.18 -7.71 25.26
C MET A 302 14.82 -8.42 25.12
N ALA A 303 14.40 -8.78 23.90
CA ALA A 303 13.01 -9.19 23.64
C ALA A 303 12.55 -10.43 24.42
N ASP A 304 13.46 -11.37 24.71
CA ASP A 304 13.18 -12.58 25.47
C ASP A 304 13.68 -12.48 26.93
N GLU A 305 13.88 -11.28 27.47
CA GLU A 305 14.08 -11.13 28.91
C GLU A 305 12.79 -11.54 29.67
N HIS A 306 12.96 -12.26 30.78
CA HIS A 306 11.85 -12.79 31.56
C HIS A 306 11.78 -12.17 32.95
N TYR A 307 10.56 -11.78 33.32
CA TYR A 307 10.23 -11.15 34.59
C TYR A 307 8.96 -11.77 35.16
N GLU A 308 9.12 -12.79 35.99
CA GLU A 308 8.05 -13.41 36.78
C GLU A 308 8.28 -13.07 38.26
N LEU A 309 7.24 -12.71 39.01
CA LEU A 309 7.38 -12.04 40.30
C LEU A 309 6.85 -12.88 41.46
N ASP A 310 7.59 -12.89 42.58
CA ASP A 310 7.05 -13.32 43.87
C ASP A 310 6.41 -12.13 44.60
N ILE A 311 5.08 -12.13 44.66
CA ILE A 311 4.31 -11.07 45.33
C ILE A 311 3.96 -11.39 46.79
N SER A 312 4.53 -12.45 47.38
CA SER A 312 4.20 -12.92 48.73
C SER A 312 4.44 -11.86 49.80
N ARG A 313 5.42 -10.97 49.61
CA ARG A 313 5.70 -9.86 50.52
C ARG A 313 4.57 -8.83 50.52
N ALA A 314 4.08 -8.43 49.35
CA ALA A 314 2.93 -7.53 49.24
C ALA A 314 1.66 -8.17 49.83
N GLN A 315 1.46 -9.47 49.63
CA GLN A 315 0.35 -10.21 50.25
C GLN A 315 0.42 -10.19 51.77
N THR A 316 1.59 -10.44 52.34
CA THR A 316 1.77 -10.55 53.80
C THR A 316 1.68 -9.19 54.48
N LEU A 317 2.31 -8.16 53.91
CA LEU A 317 2.42 -6.84 54.54
C LEU A 317 1.19 -5.96 54.27
N LEU A 318 0.57 -6.08 53.09
CA LEU A 318 -0.53 -5.21 52.67
C LEU A 318 -1.88 -5.91 52.63
N ASP A 319 -1.94 -7.24 52.77
CA ASP A 319 -3.15 -8.03 52.50
C ASP A 319 -3.72 -7.70 51.09
N TRP A 320 -2.79 -7.61 50.13
CA TRP A 320 -3.08 -7.22 48.75
C TRP A 320 -2.79 -8.38 47.80
N ARG A 321 -3.72 -8.61 46.87
CA ARG A 321 -3.57 -9.50 45.72
C ARG A 321 -4.19 -8.82 44.49
N PRO A 322 -3.60 -8.98 43.30
CA PRO A 322 -4.21 -8.45 42.08
C PRO A 322 -5.56 -9.14 41.83
N ALA A 323 -6.62 -8.34 41.62
CA ALA A 323 -7.94 -8.85 41.30
C ALA A 323 -8.07 -9.19 39.80
N HIS A 324 -7.29 -8.49 38.97
CA HIS A 324 -7.28 -8.65 37.52
C HIS A 324 -6.14 -9.58 37.08
N SER A 325 -6.25 -10.08 35.85
CA SER A 325 -5.12 -10.71 35.18
C SER A 325 -5.11 -10.34 33.71
N LEU A 326 -3.92 -10.12 33.14
CA LEU A 326 -3.79 -9.64 31.77
C LEU A 326 -4.52 -10.56 30.80
N ARG A 327 -4.34 -11.87 30.97
CA ARG A 327 -5.06 -12.91 30.19
C ARG A 327 -6.57 -12.68 30.13
N ARG A 328 -7.21 -12.34 31.26
CA ARG A 328 -8.66 -12.11 31.33
C ARG A 328 -9.02 -10.74 30.73
N SER A 329 -8.26 -9.71 31.06
CA SER A 329 -8.50 -8.33 30.60
C SER A 329 -8.31 -8.17 29.08
N LEU A 330 -7.53 -9.03 28.42
CA LEU A 330 -7.41 -9.05 26.96
C LEU A 330 -8.76 -9.18 26.25
N GLN A 331 -9.72 -9.90 26.82
CA GLN A 331 -11.06 -9.99 26.22
C GLN A 331 -11.73 -8.61 26.16
N THR A 332 -11.65 -7.85 27.25
CA THR A 332 -12.17 -6.48 27.34
C THR A 332 -11.41 -5.54 26.41
N ILE A 333 -10.07 -5.60 26.40
CA ILE A 333 -9.21 -4.77 25.55
C ILE A 333 -9.57 -4.97 24.07
N ILE A 334 -9.67 -6.23 23.63
CA ILE A 334 -10.02 -6.55 22.24
C ILE A 334 -11.47 -6.18 21.91
N ALA A 335 -12.41 -6.34 22.85
CA ALA A 335 -13.79 -5.89 22.67
C ALA A 335 -13.87 -4.37 22.47
N ARG A 336 -13.10 -3.58 23.25
CA ARG A 336 -13.04 -2.12 23.09
C ARG A 336 -12.39 -1.70 21.77
N LEU A 337 -11.31 -2.36 21.35
CA LEU A 337 -10.70 -2.16 20.03
C LEU A 337 -11.70 -2.43 18.90
N ARG A 338 -12.50 -3.51 18.98
CA ARG A 338 -13.51 -3.83 17.96
C ARG A 338 -14.66 -2.83 17.94
N ALA A 339 -15.04 -2.28 19.09
CA ALA A 339 -16.15 -1.35 19.20
C ALA A 339 -15.82 0.04 18.62
N ASP A 340 -14.62 0.55 18.90
CA ASP A 340 -14.14 1.83 18.36
C ASP A 340 -12.63 1.75 18.04
N PRO A 341 -12.26 1.19 16.86
CA PRO A 341 -10.85 1.09 16.49
C PRO A 341 -10.15 2.46 16.41
N PRO A 342 -10.72 3.51 15.78
CA PRO A 342 -10.08 4.82 15.75
C PRO A 342 -9.85 5.44 17.13
N GLY A 343 -10.81 5.34 18.05
CA GLY A 343 -10.66 5.81 19.42
C GLY A 343 -9.61 5.01 20.21
N TRP A 344 -9.56 3.69 20.02
CA TRP A 344 -8.58 2.83 20.68
C TRP A 344 -7.15 3.16 20.24
N TYR A 345 -6.91 3.37 18.94
CA TYR A 345 -5.60 3.80 18.41
C TYR A 345 -5.16 5.13 19.03
N ARG A 346 -6.07 6.11 19.07
CA ARG A 346 -5.78 7.43 19.66
C ARG A 346 -5.43 7.34 21.14
N ARG A 347 -6.17 6.53 21.92
CA ARG A 347 -5.88 6.31 23.35
C ARG A 347 -4.50 5.66 23.56
N ASN A 348 -4.13 4.72 22.69
CA ASN A 348 -2.85 4.03 22.75
C ASN A 348 -1.70 4.79 22.07
N LYS A 349 -1.93 6.03 21.60
CA LYS A 349 -0.93 6.86 20.89
C LYS A 349 -0.36 6.16 19.65
N LEU A 350 -1.18 5.33 18.99
CA LEU A 350 -0.86 4.66 17.74
C LEU A 350 -1.35 5.49 16.57
N THR A 351 -0.69 5.37 15.43
CA THR A 351 -1.10 6.08 14.22
C THR A 351 -2.20 5.31 13.52
N LEU A 352 -3.29 6.00 13.22
CA LEU A 352 -4.42 5.39 12.54
C LEU A 352 -4.02 5.06 11.08
N PRO A 353 -4.15 3.81 10.62
CA PRO A 353 -3.82 3.48 9.23
C PRO A 353 -4.87 4.08 8.28
N LEU A 354 -4.43 4.46 7.09
CA LEU A 354 -5.26 5.12 6.05
C LEU A 354 -6.56 4.37 5.77
N TRP A 355 -6.50 3.05 5.64
CA TRP A 355 -7.69 2.25 5.36
C TRP A 355 -8.72 2.31 6.51
N LEU A 356 -8.29 2.53 7.75
CA LEU A 356 -9.18 2.67 8.91
C LEU A 356 -9.70 4.10 9.08
N GLU A 357 -8.94 5.10 8.61
CA GLU A 357 -9.47 6.45 8.38
C GLU A 357 -10.58 6.41 7.34
N ASP A 358 -10.38 5.73 6.22
CA ASP A 358 -11.39 5.57 5.17
C ASP A 358 -12.67 4.92 5.72
N VAL A 359 -12.51 3.87 6.54
CA VAL A 359 -13.64 3.18 7.19
C VAL A 359 -14.36 4.12 8.18
N ARG A 360 -13.63 4.91 8.96
CA ARG A 360 -14.20 5.89 9.90
C ARG A 360 -15.00 6.96 9.16
N ASP A 361 -14.42 7.49 8.09
CA ASP A 361 -15.04 8.56 7.29
C ASP A 361 -16.28 8.03 6.54
N ALA A 362 -16.35 6.72 6.27
CA ALA A 362 -17.49 6.05 5.64
C ALA A 362 -18.70 5.79 6.57
N GLY A 363 -18.60 6.03 7.88
CA GLY A 363 -19.74 6.00 8.82
C GLY A 363 -19.94 4.72 9.67
N GLU A 364 -21.14 4.61 10.29
CA GLU A 364 -21.41 3.92 11.58
C GLU A 364 -21.28 2.38 11.62
N ALA A 365 -20.88 1.70 10.55
CA ALA A 365 -20.73 0.23 10.54
C ALA A 365 -19.27 -0.24 10.35
N SER A 366 -18.30 0.55 10.81
CA SER A 366 -16.85 0.30 10.65
C SER A 366 -16.43 -1.13 11.01
N ALA A 367 -16.85 -1.63 12.18
CA ALA A 367 -16.53 -2.97 12.65
C ALA A 367 -17.17 -4.09 11.81
N ARG A 368 -18.41 -3.89 11.35
CA ARG A 368 -19.11 -4.85 10.49
C ARG A 368 -18.47 -4.91 9.10
N MET A 369 -18.13 -3.77 8.52
CA MET A 369 -17.45 -3.69 7.22
C MET A 369 -16.11 -4.45 7.23
N ILE A 370 -15.32 -4.30 8.29
CA ILE A 370 -14.05 -5.04 8.45
C ILE A 370 -14.32 -6.55 8.56
N ALA A 371 -15.32 -6.95 9.34
CA ALA A 371 -15.70 -8.35 9.49
C ALA A 371 -16.16 -8.96 8.15
N ASP A 372 -17.06 -8.28 7.44
CA ASP A 372 -17.60 -8.72 6.14
C ASP A 372 -16.49 -8.84 5.10
N TYR A 373 -15.57 -7.86 5.04
CA TYR A 373 -14.38 -7.94 4.19
C TYR A 373 -13.55 -9.18 4.48
N SER A 374 -13.28 -9.44 5.76
CA SER A 374 -12.46 -10.56 6.18
C SER A 374 -13.11 -11.91 5.83
N MET A 375 -14.43 -12.02 5.98
CA MET A 375 -15.18 -13.23 5.63
C MET A 375 -15.18 -13.45 4.11
N MET A 376 -15.47 -12.40 3.33
CA MET A 376 -15.45 -12.45 1.87
C MET A 376 -14.07 -12.85 1.33
N ALA A 377 -13.01 -12.18 1.78
CA ALA A 377 -11.65 -12.46 1.35
C ALA A 377 -11.20 -13.90 1.70
N ARG A 378 -11.66 -14.44 2.83
CA ARG A 378 -11.40 -15.85 3.22
C ARG A 378 -12.12 -16.83 2.31
N ALA A 379 -13.40 -16.58 2.01
CA ALA A 379 -14.19 -17.44 1.14
C ALA A 379 -13.59 -17.49 -0.28
N GLU A 380 -13.25 -16.33 -0.83
CA GLU A 380 -12.62 -16.23 -2.15
C GLU A 380 -11.25 -16.91 -2.18
N HIS A 381 -10.37 -16.66 -1.20
CA HIS A 381 -9.06 -17.31 -1.15
C HIS A 381 -9.18 -18.84 -1.15
N ARG A 382 -10.15 -19.40 -0.41
CA ARG A 382 -10.41 -20.84 -0.39
C ARG A 382 -10.89 -21.36 -1.76
N GLN A 383 -11.75 -20.61 -2.45
CA GLN A 383 -12.25 -20.97 -3.77
C GLN A 383 -11.16 -20.91 -4.85
N THR A 384 -10.12 -20.08 -4.65
CA THR A 384 -9.05 -19.89 -5.63
C THR A 384 -7.75 -20.63 -5.31
N LEU A 385 -7.71 -21.48 -4.27
CA LEU A 385 -6.50 -22.23 -3.90
C LEU A 385 -5.97 -23.10 -5.06
N TRP A 386 -6.85 -23.64 -5.89
CA TRP A 386 -6.48 -24.47 -7.04
C TRP A 386 -5.57 -23.73 -8.02
N CYS A 387 -5.68 -22.41 -8.14
CA CYS A 387 -4.81 -21.60 -9.00
C CYS A 387 -3.37 -21.58 -8.50
N HIS A 388 -3.16 -21.55 -7.18
CA HIS A 388 -1.81 -21.64 -6.60
C HIS A 388 -1.21 -23.02 -6.79
N PHE A 389 -2.01 -24.10 -6.67
CA PHE A 389 -1.56 -25.43 -7.06
C PHE A 389 -1.25 -25.55 -8.55
N ALA A 390 -2.05 -24.93 -9.43
CA ALA A 390 -1.77 -24.85 -10.86
C ALA A 390 -0.43 -24.14 -11.12
N ASN A 391 -0.15 -23.04 -10.44
CA ASN A 391 1.16 -22.35 -10.52
C ASN A 391 2.31 -23.26 -10.10
N ILE A 392 2.17 -24.01 -8.99
CA ILE A 392 3.20 -24.98 -8.58
C ILE A 392 3.41 -26.04 -9.67
N GLY A 393 2.33 -26.55 -10.28
CA GLY A 393 2.38 -27.47 -11.41
C GLY A 393 3.11 -26.89 -12.63
N LEU A 394 2.80 -25.64 -12.98
CA LEU A 394 3.48 -24.90 -14.05
C LEU A 394 4.97 -24.68 -13.74
N GLY A 395 5.31 -24.41 -12.48
CA GLY A 395 6.70 -24.29 -12.03
C GLY A 395 7.47 -25.61 -12.15
N MET A 396 6.85 -26.74 -11.78
CA MET A 396 7.42 -28.08 -12.00
C MET A 396 7.61 -28.38 -13.50
N TRP A 397 6.63 -28.00 -14.33
CA TRP A 397 6.73 -28.13 -15.78
C TRP A 397 7.89 -27.31 -16.35
N LEU A 398 8.07 -26.06 -15.92
CA LEU A 398 9.19 -25.20 -16.34
C LEU A 398 10.57 -25.77 -15.98
N VAL A 399 10.69 -26.45 -14.84
CA VAL A 399 11.95 -27.13 -14.49
C VAL A 399 12.25 -28.29 -15.46
N ALA A 400 11.22 -28.97 -15.96
CA ALA A 400 11.35 -30.11 -16.87
C ALA A 400 11.40 -29.72 -18.35
N SER A 401 10.81 -28.58 -18.74
CA SER A 401 10.60 -28.20 -20.14
C SER A 401 11.90 -28.08 -20.96
N PRO A 402 13.04 -27.58 -20.45
CA PRO A 402 14.27 -27.53 -21.24
C PRO A 402 14.79 -28.91 -21.65
N PHE A 403 14.54 -29.94 -20.84
CA PHE A 403 14.92 -31.32 -21.15
C PHE A 403 13.95 -31.94 -22.16
N ALA A 404 12.66 -31.65 -22.03
CA ALA A 404 11.63 -32.13 -22.94
C ALA A 404 11.77 -31.54 -24.36
N PHE A 405 12.14 -30.26 -24.47
CA PHE A 405 12.30 -29.57 -25.75
C PHE A 405 13.70 -29.68 -26.35
N GLY A 406 14.62 -30.42 -25.72
CA GLY A 406 15.99 -30.59 -26.19
C GLY A 406 16.91 -29.37 -26.02
N LEU A 407 16.44 -28.28 -25.40
CA LEU A 407 17.24 -27.10 -25.06
C LEU A 407 18.46 -27.46 -24.20
N ALA A 408 18.26 -28.34 -23.22
CA ALA A 408 19.31 -28.75 -22.29
C ALA A 408 20.44 -29.56 -22.96
N GLN A 409 20.25 -30.07 -24.18
CA GLN A 409 21.31 -30.78 -24.91
C GLN A 409 22.47 -29.86 -25.31
N GLN A 410 22.17 -28.57 -25.50
CA GLN A 410 23.13 -27.51 -25.83
C GLN A 410 23.54 -26.69 -24.59
N TRP A 411 23.28 -27.21 -23.39
CA TRP A 411 23.62 -26.50 -22.15
C TRP A 411 25.15 -26.45 -21.97
N MET A 412 25.66 -25.24 -21.71
CA MET A 412 27.08 -24.90 -21.61
C MET A 412 27.85 -25.12 -22.91
N GLN A 413 27.15 -25.19 -24.05
CA GLN A 413 27.74 -25.24 -25.37
C GLN A 413 27.49 -23.91 -26.08
N ALA A 414 28.51 -23.43 -26.79
CA ALA A 414 28.35 -22.27 -27.65
C ALA A 414 27.53 -22.69 -28.88
N GLY A 415 26.34 -22.12 -29.03
CA GLY A 415 25.48 -22.25 -30.20
C GLY A 415 24.81 -20.91 -30.48
N ALA A 416 24.96 -20.40 -31.70
CA ALA A 416 24.25 -19.23 -32.19
C ALA A 416 23.19 -19.67 -33.18
N THR A 417 21.95 -19.22 -33.00
CA THR A 417 21.00 -19.17 -34.12
C THR A 417 21.42 -18.06 -35.05
N VAL A 418 21.57 -18.39 -36.34
CA VAL A 418 21.64 -17.36 -37.38
C VAL A 418 20.22 -16.93 -37.64
N ALA A 419 19.71 -15.96 -36.87
CA ALA A 419 18.48 -15.28 -37.25
C ALA A 419 18.62 -14.73 -38.68
N PRO A 420 17.53 -14.46 -39.41
CA PRO A 420 17.61 -13.82 -40.73
C PRO A 420 18.36 -12.48 -40.70
N SER A 421 18.38 -11.80 -39.54
CA SER A 421 19.14 -10.57 -39.28
C SER A 421 20.58 -10.79 -38.82
N GLY A 422 21.05 -12.04 -38.71
CA GLY A 422 22.37 -12.40 -38.18
C GLY A 422 22.56 -12.16 -36.68
N ARG A 423 21.47 -11.90 -35.94
CA ARG A 423 21.47 -11.59 -34.50
C ARG A 423 21.17 -12.82 -33.67
N GLY A 424 21.93 -13.02 -32.60
CA GLY A 424 21.74 -14.12 -31.66
C GLY A 424 22.84 -14.17 -30.62
N LEU A 425 22.52 -14.69 -29.44
CA LEU A 425 23.54 -14.92 -28.41
C LEU A 425 24.23 -16.26 -28.65
N ALA A 426 25.55 -16.29 -28.52
CA ALA A 426 26.35 -17.51 -28.65
C ALA A 426 26.02 -18.60 -27.61
N TYR A 427 25.28 -18.28 -26.55
CA TYR A 427 24.86 -19.23 -25.51
C TYR A 427 23.35 -19.15 -25.26
N SER A 428 22.54 -18.82 -26.27
CA SER A 428 21.09 -18.61 -26.13
C SER A 428 20.37 -19.78 -25.44
N ALA A 429 20.61 -21.01 -25.90
CA ALA A 429 20.01 -22.22 -25.31
C ALA A 429 20.43 -22.45 -23.86
N SER A 430 21.66 -22.10 -23.50
CA SER A 430 22.17 -22.22 -22.12
C SER A 430 21.48 -21.25 -21.17
N TRP A 431 21.35 -19.98 -21.59
CA TRP A 431 20.67 -18.96 -20.79
C TRP A 431 19.18 -19.23 -20.67
N MET A 432 18.56 -19.71 -21.74
CA MET A 432 17.15 -20.11 -21.74
C MET A 432 16.92 -21.28 -20.77
N THR A 433 17.75 -22.33 -20.84
CA THR A 433 17.67 -23.49 -19.92
C THR A 433 17.82 -23.06 -18.46
N ALA A 434 18.81 -22.21 -18.15
CA ALA A 434 19.02 -21.72 -16.79
C ALA A 434 17.85 -20.84 -16.31
N SER A 435 17.30 -20.00 -17.19
CA SER A 435 16.16 -19.14 -16.92
C SER A 435 14.92 -19.95 -16.55
N ASP A 436 14.56 -20.97 -17.34
CA ASP A 436 13.35 -21.77 -17.10
C ASP A 436 13.43 -22.57 -15.81
N ILE A 437 14.59 -23.17 -15.53
CA ILE A 437 14.81 -23.90 -14.27
C ILE A 437 14.70 -22.95 -13.08
N ALA A 438 15.36 -21.78 -13.13
CA ALA A 438 15.31 -20.81 -12.05
C ALA A 438 13.90 -20.24 -11.85
N ALA A 439 13.22 -19.87 -12.93
CA ALA A 439 11.85 -19.40 -12.91
C ALA A 439 10.90 -20.46 -12.35
N GLY A 440 11.03 -21.72 -12.77
CA GLY A 440 10.24 -22.83 -12.28
C GLY A 440 10.39 -23.07 -10.77
N LEU A 441 11.63 -23.04 -10.26
CA LEU A 441 11.91 -23.16 -8.83
C LEU A 441 11.33 -21.99 -8.01
N LEU A 442 11.46 -20.75 -8.51
CA LEU A 442 10.87 -19.57 -7.88
C LEU A 442 9.34 -19.64 -7.87
N VAL A 443 8.72 -20.10 -8.96
CA VAL A 443 7.27 -20.28 -9.05
C VAL A 443 6.79 -21.35 -8.07
N ILE A 444 7.50 -22.46 -7.90
CA ILE A 444 7.17 -23.48 -6.89
C ILE A 444 7.22 -22.86 -5.48
N LEU A 445 8.29 -22.13 -5.15
CA LEU A 445 8.44 -21.47 -3.85
C LEU A 445 7.31 -20.47 -3.58
N PHE A 446 7.07 -19.54 -4.50
CA PHE A 446 6.05 -18.50 -4.34
C PHE A 446 4.63 -19.07 -4.43
N GLY A 447 4.41 -20.12 -5.21
CA GLY A 447 3.15 -20.86 -5.26
C GLY A 447 2.82 -21.52 -3.92
N LEU A 448 3.81 -22.16 -3.28
CA LEU A 448 3.65 -22.74 -1.93
C LEU A 448 3.36 -21.66 -0.88
N LEU A 449 4.07 -20.53 -0.92
CA LEU A 449 3.81 -19.41 -0.02
C LEU A 449 2.39 -18.83 -0.22
N SER A 450 1.95 -18.73 -1.47
CA SER A 450 0.62 -18.20 -1.83
C SER A 450 -0.55 -19.06 -1.37
N LEU A 451 -0.32 -20.32 -0.96
CA LEU A 451 -1.37 -21.14 -0.32
C LEU A 451 -1.88 -20.50 0.98
N SER A 452 -1.02 -19.76 1.68
CA SER A 452 -1.41 -18.97 2.84
C SER A 452 -1.79 -17.55 2.43
N ARG A 453 -2.95 -17.10 2.93
CA ARG A 453 -3.48 -15.74 2.70
C ARG A 453 -2.57 -14.64 3.23
N ASP A 454 -1.74 -14.94 4.23
CA ASP A 454 -0.88 -13.94 4.87
C ASP A 454 0.33 -13.57 4.00
N PHE A 455 0.68 -14.39 2.99
CA PHE A 455 1.76 -14.11 2.04
C PHE A 455 1.23 -13.56 0.71
N GLY A 456 0.30 -12.61 0.76
CA GLY A 456 -0.27 -11.99 -0.45
C GLY A 456 0.77 -11.38 -1.41
N TRP A 457 1.95 -11.00 -0.91
CA TRP A 457 3.08 -10.54 -1.73
C TRP A 457 3.65 -11.63 -2.64
N ALA A 458 3.59 -12.91 -2.26
CA ALA A 458 4.12 -14.02 -3.06
C ALA A 458 3.39 -14.14 -4.41
N ARG A 459 2.10 -13.77 -4.44
CA ARG A 459 1.32 -13.69 -5.69
C ARG A 459 1.91 -12.66 -6.65
N TRP A 460 2.31 -11.49 -6.16
CA TRP A 460 2.99 -10.49 -6.99
C TRP A 460 4.34 -10.99 -7.49
N SER A 461 5.10 -11.72 -6.66
CA SER A 461 6.35 -12.35 -7.08
C SER A 461 6.13 -13.40 -8.17
N THR A 462 5.09 -14.24 -8.08
CA THR A 462 4.74 -15.19 -9.15
C THR A 462 4.37 -14.46 -10.45
N ALA A 463 3.59 -13.38 -10.38
CA ALA A 463 3.26 -12.57 -11.56
C ALA A 463 4.51 -11.91 -12.17
N ALA A 464 5.47 -11.46 -11.35
CA ALA A 464 6.74 -10.92 -11.83
C ALA A 464 7.60 -11.98 -12.55
N VAL A 465 7.60 -13.24 -12.07
CA VAL A 465 8.25 -14.35 -12.79
C VAL A 465 7.50 -14.66 -14.08
N GLY A 466 6.17 -14.62 -14.08
CA GLY A 466 5.38 -14.76 -15.30
C GLY A 466 5.70 -13.68 -16.34
N LEU A 467 5.86 -12.43 -15.90
CA LEU A 467 6.31 -11.31 -16.73
C LEU A 467 7.70 -11.59 -17.31
N TRP A 468 8.66 -12.05 -16.49
CA TRP A 468 10.00 -12.42 -16.94
C TRP A 468 9.97 -13.47 -18.06
N LEU A 469 9.13 -14.50 -17.95
CA LEU A 469 8.98 -15.53 -18.99
C LEU A 469 8.45 -14.98 -20.32
N LEU A 470 7.69 -13.88 -20.32
CA LEU A 470 7.28 -13.21 -21.57
C LEU A 470 8.45 -12.54 -22.30
N PHE A 471 9.53 -12.20 -21.59
CA PHE A 471 10.69 -11.49 -22.15
C PHE A 471 11.93 -12.37 -22.31
N ALA A 472 12.11 -13.40 -21.49
CA ALA A 472 13.32 -14.24 -21.50
C ALA A 472 13.63 -14.86 -22.87
N PRO A 473 12.66 -15.44 -23.62
CA PRO A 473 12.90 -15.94 -24.97
C PRO A 473 13.45 -14.89 -25.95
N ILE A 474 12.98 -13.65 -25.81
CA ILE A 474 13.31 -12.52 -26.68
C ILE A 474 14.68 -11.95 -26.29
N LEU A 475 14.93 -11.79 -24.99
CA LEU A 475 16.19 -11.32 -24.45
C LEU A 475 17.34 -12.27 -24.78
N PHE A 476 17.09 -13.58 -24.67
CA PHE A 476 18.11 -14.59 -24.94
C PHE A 476 18.19 -15.03 -26.40
N TRP A 477 17.35 -14.49 -27.29
CA TRP A 477 17.28 -14.90 -28.69
C TRP A 477 17.13 -16.42 -28.82
N THR A 478 16.08 -16.98 -28.20
CA THR A 478 15.90 -18.43 -28.13
C THR A 478 15.81 -19.05 -29.52
N SER A 479 16.58 -20.12 -29.71
CA SER A 479 16.57 -20.91 -30.94
C SER A 479 15.40 -21.89 -31.03
N SER A 480 14.71 -22.13 -29.92
CA SER A 480 13.65 -23.13 -29.82
C SER A 480 12.26 -22.48 -29.97
N PRO A 481 11.51 -22.81 -31.04
CA PRO A 481 10.13 -22.36 -31.19
C PRO A 481 9.23 -22.89 -30.06
N ALA A 482 9.51 -24.10 -29.59
CA ALA A 482 8.79 -24.73 -28.49
C ALA A 482 9.00 -23.98 -27.18
N ALA A 483 10.24 -23.55 -26.88
CA ALA A 483 10.55 -22.76 -25.70
C ALA A 483 9.86 -21.40 -25.73
N TYR A 484 9.96 -20.68 -26.86
CA TYR A 484 9.27 -19.39 -27.00
C TYR A 484 7.76 -19.52 -26.80
N ALA A 485 7.17 -20.57 -27.38
CA ALA A 485 5.75 -20.85 -27.23
C ALA A 485 5.36 -21.19 -25.79
N ASN A 486 6.16 -22.04 -25.14
CA ASN A 486 5.98 -22.49 -23.78
C ASN A 486 6.03 -21.33 -22.80
N ASP A 487 7.06 -20.50 -22.84
CA ASP A 487 7.28 -19.46 -21.84
C ASP A 487 6.26 -18.33 -21.98
N THR A 488 5.83 -18.05 -23.21
CA THR A 488 4.71 -17.14 -23.45
C THR A 488 3.43 -17.67 -22.79
N LEU A 489 3.10 -18.95 -23.01
CA LEU A 489 1.88 -19.57 -22.47
C LEU A 489 1.94 -19.68 -20.95
N VAL A 490 3.02 -20.26 -20.42
CA VAL A 490 3.21 -20.44 -18.98
C VAL A 490 3.28 -19.09 -18.29
N GLY A 491 4.05 -18.13 -18.81
CA GLY A 491 4.14 -16.77 -18.28
C GLY A 491 2.77 -16.10 -18.19
N THR A 492 1.96 -16.20 -19.24
CA THR A 492 0.57 -15.70 -19.27
C THR A 492 -0.28 -16.35 -18.17
N LEU A 493 -0.26 -17.69 -18.07
CA LEU A 493 -1.05 -18.44 -17.09
C LEU A 493 -0.61 -18.13 -15.65
N LEU A 494 0.69 -17.99 -15.40
CA LEU A 494 1.21 -17.62 -14.09
C LEU A 494 0.70 -16.26 -13.64
N ILE A 495 0.67 -15.26 -14.53
CA ILE A 495 0.12 -13.93 -14.19
C ILE A 495 -1.38 -14.06 -13.89
N LEU A 496 -2.15 -14.76 -14.73
CA LEU A 496 -3.59 -14.94 -14.53
C LEU A 496 -3.90 -15.64 -13.19
N PHE A 497 -3.27 -16.78 -12.92
CA PHE A 497 -3.45 -17.55 -11.68
C PHE A 497 -2.78 -16.92 -10.45
N ALA A 498 -2.04 -15.82 -10.60
CA ALA A 498 -1.49 -15.08 -9.49
C ALA A 498 -2.34 -13.86 -9.13
N VAL A 499 -2.66 -13.00 -10.11
CA VAL A 499 -3.21 -11.66 -9.86
C VAL A 499 -4.60 -11.41 -10.46
N ALA A 500 -5.09 -12.25 -11.39
CA ALA A 500 -6.46 -12.12 -11.92
C ALA A 500 -7.54 -12.75 -11.01
N LEU A 501 -7.16 -13.22 -9.82
CA LEU A 501 -8.04 -13.89 -8.88
C LEU A 501 -8.68 -12.93 -7.86
N PRO A 502 -9.98 -13.08 -7.55
CA PRO A 502 -10.57 -12.48 -6.35
C PRO A 502 -9.98 -13.16 -5.10
N ALA A 503 -9.51 -12.49 -4.04
CA ALA A 503 -9.29 -11.08 -3.77
C ALA A 503 -8.00 -10.56 -4.42
N PRO A 504 -8.02 -9.43 -5.17
CA PRO A 504 -6.79 -8.85 -5.69
C PRO A 504 -5.92 -8.38 -4.52
N PRO A 505 -4.62 -8.74 -4.51
CA PRO A 505 -3.74 -8.37 -3.43
C PRO A 505 -3.56 -6.85 -3.41
N GLY A 506 -3.90 -6.23 -2.28
CA GLY A 506 -3.54 -4.85 -1.97
C GLY A 506 -4.66 -3.81 -2.05
N ILE A 507 -5.91 -4.18 -2.35
CA ILE A 507 -7.05 -3.25 -2.36
C ILE A 507 -7.56 -2.97 -0.93
N THR A 508 -7.99 -1.74 -0.64
CA THR A 508 -8.58 -1.41 0.67
C THR A 508 -9.97 -2.04 0.87
N PRO A 509 -10.37 -2.37 2.12
CA PRO A 509 -11.72 -2.88 2.40
C PRO A 509 -12.83 -1.94 1.91
N VAL A 510 -12.64 -0.63 2.09
CA VAL A 510 -13.59 0.42 1.71
C VAL A 510 -13.77 0.50 0.20
N ALA A 511 -12.68 0.50 -0.56
CA ALA A 511 -12.74 0.47 -2.02
C ALA A 511 -13.49 -0.77 -2.52
N ARG A 512 -13.36 -1.91 -1.83
CA ARG A 512 -13.94 -3.16 -2.29
C ARG A 512 -15.43 -3.33 -1.97
N ILE A 513 -15.86 -2.90 -0.78
CA ILE A 513 -17.22 -3.18 -0.28
C ILE A 513 -18.20 -2.05 -0.55
N SER A 514 -17.71 -0.81 -0.63
CA SER A 514 -18.56 0.38 -0.74
C SER A 514 -18.37 1.08 -2.09
N GLY A 515 -19.24 2.04 -2.39
CA GLY A 515 -19.15 2.92 -3.55
C GLY A 515 -19.84 2.38 -4.80
N PRO A 516 -20.02 3.24 -5.82
CA PRO A 516 -20.78 2.94 -7.02
C PRO A 516 -20.02 2.05 -8.00
N ASP A 517 -20.75 1.54 -8.98
CA ASP A 517 -20.19 0.83 -10.12
C ASP A 517 -19.76 1.81 -11.22
N ALA A 518 -20.62 2.78 -11.54
CA ALA A 518 -20.35 3.83 -12.52
C ALA A 518 -19.93 5.15 -11.84
N PRO A 519 -19.00 5.92 -12.44
CA PRO A 519 -18.59 7.22 -11.88
C PRO A 519 -19.74 8.25 -11.85
N PRO A 520 -19.66 9.28 -10.99
CA PRO A 520 -20.70 10.31 -10.93
C PRO A 520 -20.94 11.01 -12.27
N GLY A 521 -22.21 11.02 -12.70
CA GLY A 521 -22.64 11.64 -13.96
C GLY A 521 -22.31 10.83 -15.22
N TRP A 522 -21.88 9.57 -15.07
CA TRP A 522 -21.74 8.63 -16.17
C TRP A 522 -22.97 7.72 -16.28
N ASP A 523 -23.33 7.35 -17.51
CA ASP A 523 -24.48 6.47 -17.77
C ASP A 523 -24.18 4.98 -17.57
N TYR A 524 -22.91 4.58 -17.66
CA TYR A 524 -22.42 3.19 -17.54
C TYR A 524 -21.04 3.15 -16.87
N SER A 525 -20.57 1.96 -16.48
CA SER A 525 -19.19 1.80 -16.02
C SER A 525 -18.22 1.63 -17.19
N PRO A 526 -17.22 2.52 -17.33
CA PRO A 526 -16.22 2.38 -18.37
C PRO A 526 -15.26 1.21 -18.12
N SER A 527 -15.25 0.67 -16.91
CA SER A 527 -14.53 -0.56 -16.54
C SER A 527 -15.34 -1.84 -16.82
N GLY A 528 -16.54 -1.72 -17.38
CA GLY A 528 -17.37 -2.86 -17.77
C GLY A 528 -16.64 -3.81 -18.72
N TRP A 529 -17.06 -5.06 -18.75
CA TRP A 529 -16.54 -6.07 -19.67
C TRP A 529 -16.91 -5.74 -21.13
N SER A 530 -18.07 -5.17 -21.37
CA SER A 530 -18.52 -4.68 -22.69
C SER A 530 -17.50 -3.75 -23.36
N ASN A 531 -16.88 -2.84 -22.59
CA ASN A 531 -15.85 -1.92 -23.10
C ASN A 531 -14.47 -2.57 -23.24
N ARG A 532 -14.14 -3.55 -22.39
CA ARG A 532 -12.81 -4.19 -22.37
C ARG A 532 -12.66 -5.35 -23.36
N LEU A 533 -13.74 -6.09 -23.65
CA LEU A 533 -13.69 -7.25 -24.55
C LEU A 533 -13.28 -6.90 -26.00
N PRO A 534 -13.74 -5.80 -26.62
CA PRO A 534 -13.23 -5.36 -27.91
C PRO A 534 -11.72 -5.13 -27.91
N ILE A 535 -11.19 -4.51 -26.85
CA ILE A 535 -9.75 -4.27 -26.69
C ILE A 535 -9.00 -5.60 -26.62
N ILE A 536 -9.46 -6.52 -25.76
CA ILE A 536 -8.85 -7.85 -25.60
C ILE A 536 -8.88 -8.64 -26.92
N ALA A 537 -10.00 -8.60 -27.65
CA ALA A 537 -10.15 -9.28 -28.93
C ALA A 537 -9.20 -8.73 -30.00
N LEU A 538 -9.04 -7.41 -30.09
CA LEU A 538 -8.09 -6.76 -31.00
C LEU A 538 -6.64 -7.03 -30.59
N ALA A 539 -6.34 -7.04 -29.29
CA ALA A 539 -5.02 -7.40 -28.77
C ALA A 539 -4.67 -8.86 -29.09
N LEU A 540 -5.64 -9.78 -29.11
CA LEU A 540 -5.43 -11.17 -29.55
C LEU A 540 -5.03 -11.24 -31.03
N VAL A 541 -5.64 -10.43 -31.90
CA VAL A 541 -5.24 -10.33 -33.31
C VAL A 541 -3.80 -9.81 -33.41
N GLY A 542 -3.48 -8.76 -32.66
CA GLY A 542 -2.13 -8.20 -32.56
C GLY A 542 -1.11 -9.25 -32.08
N LEU A 543 -1.44 -10.02 -31.04
CA LEU A 543 -0.60 -11.08 -30.49
C LEU A 543 -0.27 -12.14 -31.54
N VAL A 544 -1.28 -12.63 -32.28
CA VAL A 544 -1.08 -13.65 -33.30
C VAL A 544 -0.14 -13.14 -34.40
N ILE A 545 -0.35 -11.91 -34.86
CA ILE A 545 0.49 -11.29 -35.89
C ILE A 545 1.91 -11.06 -35.38
N SER A 546 2.08 -10.40 -34.24
CA SER A 546 3.38 -10.10 -33.66
C SER A 546 4.17 -11.36 -33.35
N ARG A 547 3.52 -12.41 -32.86
CA ARG A 547 4.17 -13.70 -32.61
C ARG A 547 4.63 -14.39 -33.89
N TYR A 548 3.82 -14.31 -34.96
CA TYR A 548 4.22 -14.83 -36.27
C TYR A 548 5.45 -14.08 -36.82
N LEU A 549 5.45 -12.74 -36.74
CA LEU A 549 6.59 -11.93 -37.16
C LEU A 549 7.83 -12.15 -36.27
N ALA A 550 7.64 -12.35 -34.97
CA ALA A 550 8.72 -12.69 -34.03
C ALA A 550 9.34 -14.06 -34.35
N ALA A 551 8.53 -15.04 -34.74
CA ALA A 551 9.02 -16.34 -35.18
C ALA A 551 9.96 -16.20 -36.40
N PHE A 552 9.64 -15.31 -37.35
CA PHE A 552 10.55 -15.02 -38.46
C PHE A 552 11.83 -14.33 -37.96
N GLN A 553 11.72 -13.28 -37.13
CA GLN A 553 12.88 -12.57 -36.61
C GLN A 553 13.82 -13.41 -35.75
N LEU A 554 13.30 -14.40 -35.02
CA LEU A 554 14.07 -15.35 -34.22
C LEU A 554 14.63 -16.51 -35.07
N GLY A 555 14.30 -16.60 -36.36
CA GLY A 555 14.72 -17.67 -37.26
C GLY A 555 14.01 -19.00 -37.05
N HIS A 556 12.80 -18.99 -36.50
CA HIS A 556 11.96 -20.19 -36.34
C HIS A 556 11.21 -20.55 -37.63
N ILE A 557 11.03 -19.59 -38.53
CA ILE A 557 10.47 -19.76 -39.87
C ILE A 557 11.34 -19.03 -40.89
N ASP A 558 11.45 -19.58 -42.10
CA ASP A 558 12.40 -19.11 -43.12
C ASP A 558 11.86 -17.96 -43.98
N ALA A 559 10.53 -17.77 -44.02
CA ALA A 559 9.86 -16.77 -44.85
C ALA A 559 8.63 -16.19 -44.14
N ALA A 560 8.32 -14.93 -44.43
CA ALA A 560 7.14 -14.25 -43.91
C ALA A 560 6.08 -14.06 -45.02
N TRP A 561 4.84 -14.38 -44.69
CA TRP A 561 3.71 -14.28 -45.61
C TRP A 561 3.31 -12.81 -45.84
N ASP A 562 3.34 -12.36 -47.10
CA ASP A 562 2.80 -11.08 -47.53
C ASP A 562 1.99 -11.22 -48.83
N PRO A 563 0.65 -11.08 -48.78
CA PRO A 563 -0.20 -11.27 -49.95
C PRO A 563 -0.25 -10.07 -50.91
N PHE A 564 0.18 -8.88 -50.49
CA PHE A 564 0.02 -7.65 -51.28
C PHE A 564 1.34 -7.00 -51.70
N PHE A 565 2.41 -7.19 -50.93
CA PHE A 565 3.67 -6.46 -51.10
C PHE A 565 4.89 -7.36 -51.33
N GLY A 566 4.71 -8.62 -51.73
CA GLY A 566 5.81 -9.51 -52.11
C GLY A 566 6.74 -9.83 -50.94
N ASP A 567 8.00 -9.40 -51.00
CA ASP A 567 8.98 -9.54 -49.90
C ASP A 567 8.91 -8.38 -48.87
N GLY A 568 7.89 -7.51 -48.98
CA GLY A 568 7.75 -6.29 -48.19
C GLY A 568 7.76 -6.52 -46.68
N THR A 569 7.01 -7.51 -46.19
CA THR A 569 7.01 -7.88 -44.76
C THR A 569 8.43 -8.24 -44.28
N GLU A 570 9.15 -9.11 -45.00
CA GLU A 570 10.50 -9.54 -44.63
C GLU A 570 11.50 -8.38 -44.59
N ARG A 571 11.45 -7.50 -45.60
CA ARG A 571 12.29 -6.31 -45.69
C ARG A 571 12.04 -5.31 -44.56
N ILE A 572 10.81 -5.22 -44.06
CA ILE A 572 10.45 -4.30 -42.98
C ILE A 572 10.92 -4.85 -41.63
N VAL A 573 10.63 -6.11 -41.34
CA VAL A 573 11.01 -6.70 -40.05
C VAL A 573 12.52 -6.97 -39.91
N THR A 574 13.28 -6.95 -41.02
CA THR A 574 14.76 -6.97 -41.02
C THR A 574 15.39 -5.62 -41.39
N SER A 575 14.59 -4.54 -41.42
CA SER A 575 15.10 -3.21 -41.73
C SER A 575 16.04 -2.67 -40.65
N SER A 576 16.89 -1.69 -41.00
CA SER A 576 17.78 -0.98 -40.05
C SER A 576 17.04 -0.36 -38.86
N VAL A 577 15.75 -0.05 -39.00
CA VAL A 577 14.91 0.51 -37.93
C VAL A 577 14.47 -0.57 -36.95
N SER A 578 13.98 -1.72 -37.44
CA SER A 578 13.71 -2.90 -36.61
C SER A 578 14.98 -3.34 -35.88
N GLU A 579 16.08 -3.32 -36.62
CA GLU A 579 17.43 -3.59 -36.16
C GLU A 579 18.01 -2.56 -35.17
N ALA A 580 17.37 -1.41 -34.94
CA ALA A 580 17.83 -0.49 -33.92
C ALA A 580 17.62 -1.04 -32.49
N TRP A 581 16.72 -2.00 -32.32
CA TRP A 581 16.43 -2.61 -31.04
C TRP A 581 17.39 -3.78 -30.72
N PRO A 582 17.78 -3.95 -29.44
CA PRO A 582 18.68 -5.04 -29.02
C PRO A 582 18.02 -6.42 -29.04
N VAL A 583 16.69 -6.46 -29.24
CA VAL A 583 15.85 -7.65 -29.24
C VAL A 583 14.83 -7.58 -30.39
N SER A 584 14.16 -8.69 -30.69
CA SER A 584 13.04 -8.73 -31.64
C SER A 584 11.94 -7.73 -31.25
N ASP A 585 11.69 -6.75 -32.12
CA ASP A 585 10.64 -5.73 -31.92
C ASP A 585 9.23 -6.34 -32.06
N ALA A 586 9.05 -7.30 -32.97
CA ALA A 586 7.82 -8.07 -33.08
C ALA A 586 7.59 -8.95 -31.84
N GLY A 587 8.65 -9.52 -31.27
CA GLY A 587 8.62 -10.25 -30.01
C GLY A 587 8.22 -9.35 -28.85
N LEU A 588 8.82 -8.16 -28.75
CA LEU A 588 8.44 -7.14 -27.77
C LEU A 588 6.95 -6.76 -27.91
N GLY A 589 6.48 -6.58 -29.15
CA GLY A 589 5.06 -6.36 -29.45
C GLY A 589 4.18 -7.51 -28.97
N ALA A 590 4.58 -8.77 -29.18
CA ALA A 590 3.84 -9.92 -28.69
C ALA A 590 3.71 -9.92 -27.16
N SER A 591 4.80 -9.62 -26.43
CA SER A 591 4.77 -9.52 -24.97
C SER A 591 3.85 -8.39 -24.49
N VAL A 592 3.84 -7.24 -25.19
CA VAL A 592 2.90 -6.15 -24.92
C VAL A 592 1.46 -6.59 -25.12
N TYR A 593 1.12 -7.25 -26.23
CA TYR A 593 -0.25 -7.71 -26.47
C TYR A 593 -0.71 -8.74 -25.43
N VAL A 594 0.19 -9.61 -24.94
CA VAL A 594 -0.12 -10.48 -23.79
C VAL A 594 -0.45 -9.64 -22.56
N LEU A 595 0.33 -8.60 -22.27
CA LEU A 595 0.07 -7.72 -21.14
C LEU A 595 -1.25 -6.95 -21.29
N GLU A 596 -1.60 -6.47 -22.49
CA GLU A 596 -2.90 -5.88 -22.77
C GLU A 596 -4.04 -6.86 -22.48
N ILE A 597 -3.94 -8.10 -22.95
CA ILE A 597 -4.95 -9.14 -22.69
C ILE A 597 -5.08 -9.40 -21.20
N VAL A 598 -3.97 -9.67 -20.51
CA VAL A 598 -3.98 -10.04 -19.09
C VAL A 598 -4.47 -8.87 -18.23
N THR A 599 -3.95 -7.65 -18.45
CA THR A 599 -4.40 -6.47 -17.72
C THR A 599 -5.84 -6.10 -18.06
N GLY A 600 -6.33 -6.36 -19.27
CA GLY A 600 -7.72 -6.21 -19.66
C GLY A 600 -8.67 -7.15 -18.90
N VAL A 601 -8.25 -8.41 -18.68
CA VAL A 601 -9.01 -9.42 -17.93
C VAL A 601 -9.07 -9.14 -16.43
N ILE A 602 -8.03 -8.54 -15.85
CA ILE A 602 -7.97 -8.27 -14.40
C ILE A 602 -9.01 -7.21 -13.99
N GLY A 603 -9.78 -7.52 -12.94
CA GLY A 603 -10.67 -6.60 -12.26
C GLY A 603 -12.12 -6.61 -12.75
N ASP A 604 -12.99 -6.01 -11.96
CA ASP A 604 -14.42 -5.89 -12.21
C ASP A 604 -14.78 -4.48 -12.74
N LYS A 605 -16.08 -4.23 -12.92
CA LYS A 605 -16.63 -2.92 -13.32
C LYS A 605 -16.30 -1.77 -12.34
N ARG A 606 -15.67 -2.03 -11.20
CA ARG A 606 -15.27 -1.01 -10.21
C ARG A 606 -13.77 -0.69 -10.30
N ARG A 607 -13.02 -1.31 -11.22
CA ARG A 607 -11.54 -1.18 -11.25
C ARG A 607 -11.03 0.24 -11.48
N TRP A 608 -11.79 1.12 -12.13
CA TRP A 608 -11.48 2.56 -12.24
C TRP A 608 -11.23 3.26 -10.88
N ARG A 609 -11.84 2.75 -9.79
CA ARG A 609 -11.62 3.26 -8.43
C ARG A 609 -10.91 2.28 -7.50
N THR A 610 -11.02 0.97 -7.72
CA THR A 610 -10.39 -0.04 -6.85
C THR A 610 -8.94 -0.35 -7.25
N MET A 611 -8.59 -0.21 -8.53
CA MET A 611 -7.23 -0.42 -9.06
C MET A 611 -6.85 0.67 -10.08
N PRO A 612 -6.82 1.97 -9.71
CA PRO A 612 -6.48 3.05 -10.65
C PRO A 612 -5.14 2.85 -11.37
N TRP A 613 -4.12 2.33 -10.66
CA TRP A 613 -2.82 2.05 -11.24
C TRP A 613 -2.89 1.07 -12.43
N LEU A 614 -3.77 0.07 -12.37
CA LEU A 614 -3.93 -0.93 -13.42
C LEU A 614 -4.57 -0.31 -14.65
N VAL A 615 -5.57 0.56 -14.46
CA VAL A 615 -6.21 1.29 -15.56
C VAL A 615 -5.21 2.24 -16.23
N LEU A 616 -4.40 2.96 -15.45
CA LEU A 616 -3.37 3.84 -16.00
C LEU A 616 -2.30 3.04 -16.75
N LEU A 617 -1.85 1.91 -16.21
CA LEU A 617 -0.94 1.00 -16.90
C LEU A 617 -1.54 0.50 -18.21
N PHE A 618 -2.80 0.07 -18.19
CA PHE A 618 -3.53 -0.38 -19.37
C PHE A 618 -3.62 0.71 -20.45
N GLY A 619 -3.93 1.94 -20.04
CA GLY A 619 -3.93 3.09 -20.95
C GLY A 619 -2.55 3.44 -21.52
N VAL A 620 -1.48 3.28 -20.72
CA VAL A 620 -0.09 3.47 -21.16
C VAL A 620 0.36 2.38 -22.14
N LEU A 621 -0.14 1.16 -22.01
CA LEU A 621 0.11 0.10 -23.00
C LEU A 621 -0.56 0.48 -24.33
N ILE A 622 -1.82 0.89 -24.33
CA ILE A 622 -2.57 1.11 -25.58
C ILE A 622 -2.18 2.41 -26.30
N VAL A 623 -2.17 3.56 -25.60
CA VAL A 623 -2.10 4.88 -26.26
C VAL A 623 -0.68 5.19 -26.78
N PRO A 624 0.38 5.21 -25.94
CA PRO A 624 1.76 5.34 -26.40
C PRO A 624 2.18 4.30 -27.45
N LEU A 625 1.86 3.01 -27.27
CA LEU A 625 2.30 1.98 -28.22
C LEU A 625 1.48 2.01 -29.52
N GLY A 626 0.22 2.46 -29.46
CA GLY A 626 -0.53 2.86 -30.64
C GLY A 626 0.16 3.97 -31.42
N ALA A 627 0.69 5.00 -30.75
CA ALA A 627 1.47 6.05 -31.41
C ALA A 627 2.77 5.53 -32.05
N VAL A 628 3.46 4.60 -31.38
CA VAL A 628 4.63 3.91 -31.96
C VAL A 628 4.23 3.11 -33.20
N SER A 629 3.09 2.43 -33.17
CA SER A 629 2.56 1.69 -34.33
C SER A 629 2.25 2.61 -35.51
N VAL A 630 1.65 3.79 -35.26
CA VAL A 630 1.41 4.82 -36.29
C VAL A 630 2.72 5.34 -36.87
N PHE A 631 3.73 5.58 -36.01
CA PHE A 631 5.07 5.95 -36.47
C PHE A 631 5.66 4.89 -37.41
N PHE A 632 5.53 3.60 -37.08
CA PHE A 632 5.97 2.52 -37.96
C PHE A 632 5.23 2.49 -39.31
N ILE A 633 3.94 2.79 -39.36
CA ILE A 633 3.20 2.95 -40.64
C ILE A 633 3.79 4.10 -41.47
N ILE A 634 4.13 5.22 -40.83
CA ILE A 634 4.65 6.40 -41.51
C ILE A 634 5.99 6.10 -42.18
N ILE A 635 6.92 5.48 -41.45
CA ILE A 635 8.29 5.29 -41.94
C ILE A 635 8.44 4.19 -42.99
N GLN A 636 7.52 3.21 -43.05
CA GLN A 636 7.62 2.06 -43.97
C GLN A 636 7.85 2.47 -45.44
N PRO A 637 6.97 3.26 -46.09
CA PRO A 637 7.19 3.66 -47.49
C PRO A 637 8.16 4.82 -47.67
N ILE A 638 8.42 5.61 -46.62
CA ILE A 638 9.31 6.78 -46.68
C ILE A 638 10.77 6.35 -46.57
N VAL A 639 11.09 5.51 -45.58
CA VAL A 639 12.47 5.12 -45.23
C VAL A 639 12.86 3.78 -45.86
N ILE A 640 11.95 2.79 -45.85
CA ILE A 640 12.26 1.41 -46.28
C ILE A 640 11.83 1.18 -47.75
N GLY A 641 10.85 1.96 -48.23
CA GLY A 641 10.39 1.94 -49.61
C GLY A 641 9.45 0.79 -49.95
N THR A 642 8.84 0.14 -48.96
CA THR A 642 7.85 -0.93 -49.13
C THR A 642 6.83 -0.92 -47.98
N TRP A 643 5.84 -1.80 -48.02
CA TRP A 643 4.78 -1.96 -47.02
C TRP A 643 4.76 -3.39 -46.49
N CYS A 644 4.30 -3.55 -45.24
CA CYS A 644 4.14 -4.84 -44.60
C CYS A 644 2.66 -5.08 -44.34
N THR A 645 2.04 -6.04 -45.03
CA THR A 645 0.60 -6.33 -44.89
C THR A 645 0.22 -6.62 -43.44
N LEU A 646 0.99 -7.49 -42.79
CA LEU A 646 0.71 -7.92 -41.42
C LEU A 646 0.89 -6.77 -40.41
N CYS A 647 1.89 -5.92 -40.61
CA CYS A 647 2.16 -4.76 -39.77
C CYS A 647 1.02 -3.72 -39.87
N LEU A 648 0.45 -3.52 -41.07
CA LEU A 648 -0.72 -2.65 -41.26
C LEU A 648 -1.96 -3.19 -40.54
N ILE A 649 -2.21 -4.51 -40.61
CA ILE A 649 -3.33 -5.13 -39.90
C ILE A 649 -3.14 -4.99 -38.39
N GLY A 650 -1.94 -5.28 -37.87
CA GLY A 650 -1.63 -5.13 -36.46
C GLY A 650 -1.77 -3.69 -35.98
N ALA A 651 -1.25 -2.72 -36.74
CA ALA A 651 -1.34 -1.31 -36.40
C ALA A 651 -2.78 -0.78 -36.49
N LEU A 652 -3.60 -1.25 -37.44
CA LEU A 652 -5.03 -0.97 -37.48
C LEU A 652 -5.75 -1.56 -36.26
N ALA A 653 -5.45 -2.81 -35.88
CA ALA A 653 -6.02 -3.43 -34.70
C ALA A 653 -5.72 -2.61 -33.44
N MET A 654 -4.47 -2.18 -33.26
CA MET A 654 -4.06 -1.30 -32.15
C MET A 654 -4.78 0.05 -32.18
N LEU A 655 -4.87 0.69 -33.35
CA LEU A 655 -5.55 1.97 -33.51
C LEU A 655 -7.05 1.89 -33.17
N LEU A 656 -7.70 0.76 -33.48
CA LEU A 656 -9.09 0.49 -33.14
C LEU A 656 -9.32 0.24 -31.63
N GLN A 657 -8.28 -0.08 -30.85
CA GLN A 657 -8.39 -0.21 -29.39
C GLN A 657 -8.50 1.14 -28.70
N ILE A 658 -7.82 2.17 -29.22
CA ILE A 658 -7.66 3.47 -28.58
C ILE A 658 -9.02 4.10 -28.18
N PRO A 659 -10.05 4.15 -29.04
CA PRO A 659 -11.38 4.69 -28.70
C PRO A 659 -11.99 4.09 -27.43
N TYR A 660 -11.86 2.77 -27.25
CA TYR A 660 -12.45 2.05 -26.11
C TYR A 660 -11.67 2.28 -24.81
N SER A 661 -10.37 2.61 -24.88
CA SER A 661 -9.54 2.83 -23.70
C SER A 661 -9.74 4.20 -23.02
N PHE A 662 -10.20 5.22 -23.77
CA PHE A 662 -10.25 6.59 -23.27
C PHE A 662 -11.21 6.78 -22.09
N ASP A 663 -12.33 6.07 -22.13
CA ASP A 663 -13.38 6.18 -21.14
C ASP A 663 -12.87 5.79 -19.75
N GLU A 664 -12.17 4.65 -19.66
CA GLU A 664 -11.66 4.13 -18.39
C GLU A 664 -10.55 5.01 -17.81
N ILE A 665 -9.65 5.51 -18.68
CA ILE A 665 -8.59 6.44 -18.29
C ILE A 665 -9.21 7.74 -17.76
N LEU A 666 -10.19 8.31 -18.47
CA LEU A 666 -10.83 9.55 -18.07
C LEU A 666 -11.55 9.41 -16.73
N ALA A 667 -12.34 8.35 -16.55
CA ALA A 667 -13.03 8.10 -15.28
C ALA A 667 -12.05 7.96 -14.11
N THR A 668 -10.94 7.26 -14.32
CA THR A 668 -9.88 7.11 -13.32
C THR A 668 -9.22 8.46 -13.00
N LEU A 669 -8.95 9.30 -14.00
CA LEU A 669 -8.40 10.64 -13.79
C LEU A 669 -9.39 11.57 -13.07
N GLN A 670 -10.68 11.50 -13.39
CA GLN A 670 -11.74 12.23 -12.68
C GLN A 670 -11.82 11.80 -11.20
N PHE A 671 -11.74 10.50 -10.94
CA PHE A 671 -11.69 9.92 -9.60
C PHE A 671 -10.48 10.41 -8.80
N LEU A 672 -9.27 10.25 -9.34
CA LEU A 672 -8.04 10.68 -8.68
C LEU A 672 -8.03 12.19 -8.41
N LYS A 673 -8.56 13.00 -9.33
CA LYS A 673 -8.73 14.45 -9.16
C LYS A 673 -9.71 14.78 -8.03
N ALA A 674 -10.84 14.06 -7.94
CA ALA A 674 -11.82 14.26 -6.88
C ALA A 674 -11.23 13.91 -5.51
N ARG A 675 -10.53 12.79 -5.40
CA ARG A 675 -9.87 12.33 -4.17
C ARG A 675 -8.76 13.27 -3.71
N ARG A 676 -7.95 13.78 -4.64
CA ARG A 676 -6.96 14.82 -4.34
C ARG A 676 -7.59 16.09 -3.77
N ARG A 677 -8.75 16.52 -4.30
CA ARG A 677 -9.48 17.69 -3.79
C ARG A 677 -10.03 17.49 -2.38
N GLN A 678 -10.26 16.24 -1.98
CA GLN A 678 -10.65 15.86 -0.62
C GLN A 678 -9.45 15.69 0.33
N GLY A 679 -8.23 16.03 -0.11
CA GLY A 679 -7.02 15.95 0.71
C GLY A 679 -6.41 14.54 0.83
N ARG A 680 -6.92 13.54 0.09
CA ARG A 680 -6.36 12.19 0.09
C ARG A 680 -5.01 12.14 -0.66
N PRO A 681 -4.02 11.36 -0.17
CA PRO A 681 -2.74 11.19 -0.84
C PRO A 681 -2.90 10.42 -2.16
N LEU A 682 -2.52 11.07 -3.28
CA LEU A 682 -2.71 10.53 -4.64
C LEU A 682 -2.05 9.17 -4.84
N TRP A 683 -0.82 8.98 -4.33
CA TRP A 683 -0.07 7.74 -4.51
C TRP A 683 -0.79 6.55 -3.84
N TYR A 684 -1.37 6.78 -2.66
CA TYR A 684 -2.09 5.76 -1.91
C TYR A 684 -3.36 5.36 -2.64
N VAL A 685 -4.18 6.35 -3.02
CA VAL A 685 -5.43 6.12 -3.76
C VAL A 685 -5.15 5.41 -5.09
N THR A 686 -4.05 5.77 -5.76
CA THR A 686 -3.66 5.14 -7.04
C THR A 686 -3.34 3.65 -6.87
N LEU A 687 -2.59 3.28 -5.83
CA LEU A 687 -2.13 1.90 -5.62
C LEU A 687 -3.16 1.00 -4.91
N ARG A 688 -3.93 1.57 -3.97
CA ARG A 688 -4.81 0.81 -3.05
C ARG A 688 -6.29 0.95 -3.37
N GLY A 689 -6.66 1.94 -4.19
CA GLY A 689 -8.05 2.31 -4.46
C GLY A 689 -8.72 3.04 -3.30
N ASP A 690 -9.89 3.62 -3.57
CA ASP A 690 -10.77 4.24 -2.56
C ASP A 690 -12.25 4.11 -3.03
N THR A 691 -13.19 4.54 -2.22
CA THR A 691 -14.62 4.67 -2.56
C THR A 691 -14.96 6.10 -2.98
N MET A 692 -16.19 6.38 -3.43
CA MET A 692 -16.73 7.74 -3.54
C MET A 692 -18.26 7.75 -3.62
N ASP A 693 -18.89 8.86 -3.25
CA ASP A 693 -20.34 9.02 -3.34
C ASP A 693 -20.77 9.62 -4.69
N GLY A 694 -22.07 9.53 -4.98
CA GLY A 694 -22.72 10.23 -6.10
C GLY A 694 -22.64 9.52 -7.47
N GLY A 695 -22.12 8.30 -7.53
CA GLY A 695 -22.24 7.45 -8.72
C GLY A 695 -23.47 6.54 -8.68
N SER A 696 -23.65 5.73 -9.71
CA SER A 696 -24.81 4.83 -9.88
C SER A 696 -24.38 3.35 -9.86
N ALA A 697 -25.35 2.48 -9.57
CA ALA A 697 -25.21 1.07 -9.88
C ALA A 697 -25.27 0.89 -11.41
N ASP A 698 -24.48 -0.05 -11.92
CA ASP A 698 -24.39 -0.32 -13.34
C ASP A 698 -24.98 -1.70 -13.63
N TYR A 699 -25.98 -1.74 -14.51
CA TYR A 699 -26.67 -2.95 -14.94
C TYR A 699 -26.30 -3.36 -16.37
N SER A 700 -25.34 -2.68 -17.00
CA SER A 700 -24.68 -3.14 -18.23
C SER A 700 -23.85 -4.40 -17.97
N ASP A 701 -23.33 -5.05 -19.02
CA ASP A 701 -22.66 -6.36 -18.96
C ASP A 701 -23.58 -7.56 -18.64
N ASN A 702 -24.82 -7.53 -19.13
CA ASN A 702 -25.72 -8.68 -18.98
C ASN A 702 -25.35 -9.82 -19.94
N PHE A 703 -24.39 -10.65 -19.52
CA PHE A 703 -23.97 -11.86 -20.25
C PHE A 703 -25.04 -12.95 -20.33
N GLU A 704 -26.19 -12.79 -19.66
CA GLU A 704 -27.36 -13.67 -19.80
C GLU A 704 -28.24 -13.28 -21.01
N ALA A 705 -27.97 -12.13 -21.65
CA ALA A 705 -28.69 -11.68 -22.83
C ALA A 705 -28.32 -12.49 -24.10
N PRO A 706 -29.13 -12.42 -25.17
CA PRO A 706 -28.79 -13.04 -26.45
C PRO A 706 -27.48 -12.48 -27.03
N ILE A 707 -26.68 -13.33 -27.69
CA ILE A 707 -25.36 -12.99 -28.26
C ILE A 707 -25.37 -11.72 -29.12
N GLY A 708 -26.43 -11.51 -29.92
CA GLY A 708 -26.54 -10.31 -30.77
C GLY A 708 -26.68 -9.01 -29.97
N ALA A 709 -27.32 -9.04 -28.79
CA ALA A 709 -27.41 -7.90 -27.90
C ALA A 709 -26.05 -7.61 -27.24
N ILE A 710 -25.36 -8.66 -26.78
CA ILE A 710 -24.02 -8.59 -26.19
C ILE A 710 -23.03 -7.97 -27.19
N LEU A 711 -22.97 -8.48 -28.43
CA LEU A 711 -22.07 -7.96 -29.47
C LEU A 711 -22.37 -6.50 -29.82
N ARG A 712 -23.65 -6.12 -29.83
CA ARG A 712 -24.06 -4.74 -30.10
C ARG A 712 -23.62 -3.79 -28.99
N GLU A 713 -23.78 -4.21 -27.74
CA GLU A 713 -23.33 -3.45 -26.57
C GLU A 713 -21.81 -3.27 -26.58
N MET A 714 -21.07 -4.36 -26.85
CA MET A 714 -19.60 -4.32 -26.97
C MET A 714 -19.10 -3.34 -28.04
N LEU A 715 -19.74 -3.30 -29.21
CA LEU A 715 -19.28 -2.48 -30.34
C LEU A 715 -19.70 -1.00 -30.26
N LEU A 716 -20.73 -0.69 -29.47
CA LEU A 716 -21.35 0.65 -29.46
C LEU A 716 -21.25 1.36 -28.10
N SER A 717 -20.83 0.66 -27.04
CA SER A 717 -20.61 1.29 -25.74
C SER A 717 -19.44 2.27 -25.82
N GLY A 718 -19.69 3.55 -25.52
CA GLY A 718 -18.69 4.62 -25.56
C GLY A 718 -18.15 5.04 -26.94
N VAL A 719 -18.49 4.29 -28.00
CA VAL A 719 -17.94 4.47 -29.36
C VAL A 719 -19.06 4.71 -30.37
N SER A 720 -18.88 5.73 -31.21
CA SER A 720 -19.76 6.00 -32.34
C SER A 720 -18.97 6.36 -33.60
N VAL A 721 -19.43 5.81 -34.74
CA VAL A 721 -18.78 5.92 -36.05
C VAL A 721 -19.57 6.87 -36.95
N PRO A 722 -19.36 8.19 -36.88
CA PRO A 722 -20.08 9.15 -37.70
C PRO A 722 -19.52 9.20 -39.13
N TRP A 723 -20.40 9.46 -40.08
CA TRP A 723 -20.08 9.41 -41.51
C TRP A 723 -18.97 10.39 -41.92
N ASN A 724 -18.87 11.54 -41.26
CA ASN A 724 -17.87 12.56 -41.57
C ASN A 724 -16.45 12.09 -41.22
N LEU A 725 -16.29 11.33 -40.13
CA LEU A 725 -15.00 10.72 -39.78
C LEU A 725 -14.65 9.57 -40.72
N LEU A 726 -15.63 8.79 -41.19
CA LEU A 726 -15.40 7.80 -42.25
C LEU A 726 -14.91 8.46 -43.55
N ALA A 727 -15.51 9.60 -43.93
CA ALA A 727 -15.06 10.38 -45.07
C ALA A 727 -13.64 10.94 -44.85
N SER A 728 -13.30 11.43 -43.66
CA SER A 728 -11.93 11.86 -43.33
C SER A 728 -10.93 10.70 -43.41
N ILE A 729 -11.29 9.50 -42.94
CA ILE A 729 -10.45 8.30 -43.08
C ILE A 729 -10.22 7.96 -44.55
N ALA A 730 -11.28 7.99 -45.38
CA ALA A 730 -11.14 7.74 -46.82
C ALA A 730 -10.21 8.76 -47.50
N ILE A 731 -10.29 10.04 -47.11
CA ILE A 731 -9.34 11.08 -47.56
C ILE A 731 -7.92 10.76 -47.09
N GLY A 732 -7.74 10.39 -45.81
CA GLY A 732 -6.43 10.04 -45.26
C GLY A 732 -5.78 8.86 -45.99
N VAL A 733 -6.53 7.81 -46.26
CA VAL A 733 -6.06 6.65 -47.07
C VAL A 733 -5.72 7.09 -48.50
N ALA A 734 -6.54 7.94 -49.13
CA ALA A 734 -6.24 8.46 -50.45
C ALA A 734 -4.93 9.28 -50.47
N LEU A 735 -4.67 10.07 -49.43
CA LEU A 735 -3.43 10.83 -49.27
C LEU A 735 -2.21 9.91 -49.13
N MET A 736 -2.33 8.81 -48.40
CA MET A 736 -1.26 7.79 -48.30
C MET A 736 -0.98 7.09 -49.64
N CYS A 737 -1.91 7.17 -50.61
CA CYS A 737 -1.78 6.58 -51.94
C CYS A 737 -1.53 7.61 -53.06
N THR A 738 -1.16 8.85 -52.76
CA THR A 738 -1.01 9.91 -53.78
C THR A 738 0.04 9.61 -54.84
N ARG A 739 1.11 8.87 -54.49
CA ARG A 739 2.10 8.36 -55.46
C ARG A 739 1.44 7.54 -56.57
N LEU A 740 0.46 6.71 -56.22
CA LEU A 740 -0.27 5.85 -57.16
C LEU A 740 -1.41 6.60 -57.86
N LEU A 741 -2.11 7.48 -57.15
CA LEU A 741 -3.31 8.16 -57.66
C LEU A 741 -3.00 9.38 -58.54
N PHE A 742 -1.96 10.14 -58.20
CA PHE A 742 -1.67 11.44 -58.80
C PHE A 742 -0.23 11.59 -59.30
N GLY A 743 0.61 10.56 -59.14
CA GLY A 743 2.01 10.58 -59.56
C GLY A 743 2.86 11.60 -58.81
N THR A 744 2.50 11.94 -57.57
CA THR A 744 3.31 12.82 -56.70
C THR A 744 4.66 12.17 -56.39
N ALA A 745 5.73 12.96 -56.43
CA ALA A 745 7.09 12.48 -56.19
C ALA A 745 7.77 13.22 -55.03
N ASP A 746 8.86 12.65 -54.53
CA ASP A 746 9.77 13.25 -53.56
C ASP A 746 9.05 13.77 -52.29
N GLN A 747 9.37 14.99 -51.85
CA GLN A 747 8.90 15.58 -50.59
C GLN A 747 7.37 15.74 -50.52
N ALA A 748 6.71 15.96 -51.65
CA ALA A 748 5.25 16.07 -51.72
C ALA A 748 4.57 14.76 -51.33
N ALA A 749 5.07 13.63 -51.83
CA ALA A 749 4.52 12.32 -51.51
C ALA A 749 4.75 11.91 -50.05
N ASP A 750 5.92 12.24 -49.49
CA ASP A 750 6.22 11.97 -48.09
C ASP A 750 5.34 12.80 -47.16
N SER A 751 5.13 14.08 -47.49
CA SER A 751 4.20 14.97 -46.79
C SER A 751 2.78 14.42 -46.81
N ASP A 752 2.25 14.07 -47.99
CA ASP A 752 0.89 13.52 -48.11
C ASP A 752 0.72 12.21 -47.33
N HIS A 753 1.74 11.33 -47.30
CA HIS A 753 1.70 10.08 -46.53
C HIS A 753 1.68 10.32 -45.01
N ILE A 754 2.54 11.22 -44.50
CA ILE A 754 2.53 11.62 -43.08
C ILE A 754 1.17 12.18 -42.70
N ILE A 755 0.64 13.10 -43.50
CA ILE A 755 -0.63 13.75 -43.20
C ILE A 755 -1.79 12.76 -43.31
N GLY A 756 -1.80 11.91 -44.33
CA GLY A 756 -2.82 10.89 -44.52
C GLY A 756 -2.91 9.91 -43.35
N SER A 757 -1.77 9.40 -42.88
CA SER A 757 -1.71 8.50 -41.72
C SER A 757 -2.17 9.18 -40.42
N LEU A 758 -1.81 10.45 -40.20
CA LEU A 758 -2.28 11.22 -39.06
C LEU A 758 -3.79 11.50 -39.12
N VAL A 759 -4.33 11.82 -40.31
CA VAL A 759 -5.77 12.00 -40.51
C VAL A 759 -6.53 10.71 -40.18
N VAL A 760 -6.07 9.55 -40.66
CA VAL A 760 -6.67 8.24 -40.31
C VAL A 760 -6.64 8.03 -38.79
N THR A 761 -5.48 8.28 -38.17
CA THR A 761 -5.25 8.10 -36.73
C THR A 761 -6.21 8.95 -35.90
N PHE A 762 -6.20 10.27 -36.08
CA PHE A 762 -7.03 11.19 -35.30
C PHE A 762 -8.53 10.99 -35.59
N SER A 763 -8.90 10.58 -36.80
CA SER A 763 -10.29 10.30 -37.15
C SER A 763 -10.81 9.03 -36.48
N ILE A 764 -10.00 7.97 -36.36
CA ILE A 764 -10.35 6.75 -35.62
C ILE A 764 -10.38 7.01 -34.12
N MET A 765 -9.37 7.70 -33.57
CA MET A 765 -9.38 8.08 -32.14
C MET A 765 -10.63 8.89 -31.78
N ALA A 766 -11.07 9.76 -32.68
CA ALA A 766 -12.28 10.54 -32.52
C ALA A 766 -13.58 9.71 -32.64
N TRP A 767 -13.55 8.39 -32.85
CA TRP A 767 -14.71 7.51 -32.73
C TRP A 767 -15.16 7.33 -31.28
N GLY A 768 -14.26 7.47 -30.30
CA GLY A 768 -14.63 7.52 -28.90
C GLY A 768 -15.41 8.81 -28.62
N GLU A 769 -16.56 8.71 -27.98
CA GLU A 769 -17.38 9.90 -27.67
C GLU A 769 -16.62 10.88 -26.75
N VAL A 770 -15.87 10.38 -25.77
CA VAL A 770 -14.97 11.16 -24.91
C VAL A 770 -13.88 11.90 -25.70
N ALA A 771 -13.37 11.25 -26.74
CA ALA A 771 -12.27 11.73 -27.57
C ALA A 771 -12.73 12.52 -28.81
N ARG A 772 -14.04 12.79 -28.95
CA ARG A 772 -14.61 13.49 -30.12
C ARG A 772 -13.93 14.81 -30.48
N PRO A 773 -13.40 15.63 -29.54
CA PRO A 773 -12.66 16.84 -29.87
C PRO A 773 -11.39 16.62 -30.69
N LEU A 774 -10.80 15.41 -30.69
CA LEU A 774 -9.60 15.10 -31.48
C LEU A 774 -9.82 15.28 -32.99
N ARG A 775 -11.07 15.25 -33.47
CA ARG A 775 -11.42 15.55 -34.88
C ARG A 775 -10.93 16.93 -35.33
N PHE A 776 -10.77 17.89 -34.41
CA PHE A 776 -10.29 19.22 -34.75
C PHE A 776 -8.82 19.24 -35.20
N ALA A 777 -8.04 18.19 -34.92
CA ALA A 777 -6.71 18.02 -35.50
C ALA A 777 -6.75 18.00 -37.03
N ASN A 778 -7.82 17.46 -37.63
CA ASN A 778 -8.02 17.45 -39.08
C ASN A 778 -8.12 18.86 -39.70
N ILE A 779 -8.45 19.89 -38.90
CA ILE A 779 -8.39 21.29 -39.36
C ILE A 779 -6.94 21.70 -39.60
N GLY A 780 -6.03 21.36 -38.67
CA GLY A 780 -4.60 21.63 -38.82
C GLY A 780 -4.00 20.87 -39.99
N PHE A 781 -4.35 19.58 -40.15
CA PHE A 781 -3.92 18.77 -41.29
C PHE A 781 -4.46 19.31 -42.62
N GLY A 782 -5.73 19.71 -42.68
CA GLY A 782 -6.30 20.33 -43.87
C GLY A 782 -5.67 21.68 -44.21
N ALA A 783 -5.34 22.50 -43.19
CA ALA A 783 -4.64 23.77 -43.38
C ALA A 783 -3.21 23.56 -43.92
N TRP A 784 -2.54 22.48 -43.53
CA TRP A 784 -1.25 22.11 -44.12
C TRP A 784 -1.38 21.71 -45.59
N LEU A 785 -2.37 20.89 -45.96
CA LEU A 785 -2.61 20.53 -47.37
C LEU A 785 -2.97 21.75 -48.25
N LEU A 786 -3.55 22.79 -47.65
CA LEU A 786 -3.77 24.10 -48.27
C LEU A 786 -2.50 24.94 -48.44
N ALA A 787 -1.35 24.54 -47.88
CA ALA A 787 -0.09 25.27 -48.00
C ALA A 787 1.00 24.43 -48.70
N ALA A 788 0.96 23.10 -48.53
CA ALA A 788 1.95 22.17 -49.02
C ALA A 788 2.27 22.29 -50.53
N PRO A 789 1.29 22.44 -51.44
CA PRO A 789 1.57 22.62 -52.86
C PRO A 789 2.39 23.84 -53.23
N TRP A 790 2.46 24.85 -52.37
CA TRP A 790 3.22 26.08 -52.58
C TRP A 790 4.57 26.07 -51.84
N LEU A 791 4.74 25.17 -50.87
CA LEU A 791 5.93 25.10 -50.02
C LEU A 791 6.85 23.93 -50.39
N LEU A 792 6.32 22.88 -51.00
CA LEU A 792 7.03 21.65 -51.33
C LEU A 792 7.11 21.43 -52.84
N ALA A 793 8.26 20.93 -53.30
CA ALA A 793 8.42 20.45 -54.66
C ALA A 793 7.83 19.03 -54.82
N GLY A 794 7.40 18.67 -56.03
CA GLY A 794 6.93 17.32 -56.36
C GLY A 794 5.42 17.17 -56.59
N TYR A 795 4.64 18.25 -56.47
CA TYR A 795 3.23 18.27 -56.88
C TYR A 795 3.09 18.56 -58.38
N SER A 796 2.33 17.72 -59.10
CA SER A 796 1.79 18.07 -60.41
C SER A 796 0.64 19.07 -60.27
N SER A 797 0.26 19.79 -61.33
CA SER A 797 -0.88 20.73 -61.28
C SER A 797 -2.18 20.05 -60.83
N ALA A 798 -2.41 18.81 -61.26
CA ALA A 798 -3.55 18.01 -60.83
C ALA A 798 -3.45 17.60 -59.35
N ALA A 799 -2.26 17.19 -58.89
CA ALA A 799 -2.02 16.83 -57.49
C ALA A 799 -2.14 18.04 -56.55
N ALA A 800 -1.70 19.22 -56.98
CA ALA A 800 -1.83 20.46 -56.22
C ALA A 800 -3.31 20.83 -56.02
N ILE A 801 -4.12 20.78 -57.08
CA ILE A 801 -5.57 21.03 -57.00
C ILE A 801 -6.24 19.99 -56.09
N ALA A 802 -5.88 18.71 -56.24
CA ALA A 802 -6.42 17.64 -55.40
C ALA A 802 -6.06 17.86 -53.92
N SER A 803 -4.81 18.19 -53.60
CA SER A 803 -4.35 18.45 -52.23
C SER A 803 -5.15 19.60 -51.58
N VAL A 804 -5.37 20.70 -52.32
CA VAL A 804 -6.19 21.83 -51.86
C VAL A 804 -7.64 21.41 -51.60
N LEU A 805 -8.27 20.70 -52.54
CA LEU A 805 -9.66 20.25 -52.40
C LEU A 805 -9.83 19.28 -51.21
N LEU A 806 -8.90 18.33 -51.06
CA LEU A 806 -8.89 17.40 -49.93
C LEU A 806 -8.64 18.13 -48.60
N GLY A 807 -7.78 19.15 -48.59
CA GLY A 807 -7.54 20.02 -47.43
C GLY A 807 -8.79 20.79 -46.98
N ILE A 808 -9.51 21.40 -47.93
CA ILE A 808 -10.81 22.07 -47.66
C ILE A 808 -11.83 21.05 -47.13
N ALA A 809 -11.92 19.88 -47.77
CA ALA A 809 -12.84 18.83 -47.36
C ALA A 809 -12.56 18.37 -45.92
N LEU A 810 -11.30 18.18 -45.53
CA LEU A 810 -10.94 17.81 -44.15
C LEU A 810 -11.34 18.88 -43.13
N ILE A 811 -11.13 20.15 -43.43
CA ILE A 811 -11.54 21.26 -42.55
C ILE A 811 -13.06 21.26 -42.36
N VAL A 812 -13.82 21.09 -43.45
CA VAL A 812 -15.29 21.06 -43.40
C VAL A 812 -15.80 19.82 -42.66
N LEU A 813 -15.20 18.64 -42.92
CA LEU A 813 -15.59 17.38 -42.28
C LEU A 813 -15.24 17.32 -40.78
N ALA A 814 -14.30 18.11 -40.30
CA ALA A 814 -13.99 18.22 -38.88
C ALA A 814 -15.08 18.93 -38.07
N TYR A 815 -15.94 19.71 -38.73
CA TYR A 815 -16.95 20.54 -38.05
C TYR A 815 -18.13 19.74 -37.48
N PRO A 816 -18.82 18.87 -38.25
CA PRO A 816 -19.92 18.06 -37.73
C PRO A 816 -19.45 17.16 -36.58
N ARG A 817 -20.12 17.26 -35.43
CA ARG A 817 -19.76 16.47 -34.25
C ARG A 817 -20.14 14.99 -34.37
N GLY A 818 -21.22 14.69 -35.08
CA GLY A 818 -21.88 13.39 -34.99
C GLY A 818 -22.72 13.23 -33.71
N ARG A 819 -23.35 12.06 -33.57
CA ARG A 819 -24.19 11.71 -32.42
C ARG A 819 -23.30 11.31 -31.24
N ILE A 820 -23.55 11.91 -30.09
CA ILE A 820 -23.02 11.50 -28.78
C ILE A 820 -24.25 11.07 -27.98
N VAL A 821 -24.23 9.83 -27.48
CA VAL A 821 -25.39 9.23 -26.80
C VAL A 821 -25.25 9.27 -25.29
N ASN A 822 -24.03 9.11 -24.77
CA ASN A 822 -23.81 8.95 -23.33
C ASN A 822 -23.31 10.23 -22.66
N HIS A 823 -23.47 10.27 -21.35
CA HIS A 823 -22.93 11.26 -20.43
C HIS A 823 -21.64 10.78 -19.74
N TYR A 824 -20.73 11.73 -19.54
CA TYR A 824 -19.35 11.57 -19.04
C TYR A 824 -19.06 12.53 -17.87
N GLY A 825 -20.13 12.90 -17.15
CA GLY A 825 -20.12 13.82 -16.01
C GLY A 825 -19.52 15.18 -16.35
N SER A 826 -18.46 15.55 -15.63
CA SER A 826 -17.82 16.87 -15.84
C SER A 826 -17.19 17.07 -17.22
N TRP A 827 -17.00 16.00 -17.99
CA TRP A 827 -16.37 16.04 -19.32
C TRP A 827 -17.35 16.35 -20.46
N ASP A 828 -18.67 16.30 -20.21
CA ASP A 828 -19.70 16.56 -21.22
C ASP A 828 -19.48 17.89 -21.95
N LYS A 829 -19.06 18.93 -21.22
CA LYS A 829 -18.76 20.25 -21.80
C LYS A 829 -17.69 20.20 -22.88
N ILE A 830 -16.71 19.30 -22.73
CA ILE A 830 -15.59 19.14 -23.66
C ILE A 830 -15.97 18.16 -24.77
N ALA A 831 -16.56 17.01 -24.43
CA ALA A 831 -17.04 16.04 -25.43
C ALA A 831 -18.05 16.67 -26.42
N HIS A 832 -18.92 17.56 -25.91
CA HIS A 832 -19.91 18.27 -26.72
C HIS A 832 -19.41 19.52 -27.41
N ALA A 833 -18.12 19.88 -27.29
CA ALA A 833 -17.58 21.10 -27.87
C ALA A 833 -17.84 21.22 -29.38
N THR A 834 -18.36 22.39 -29.77
CA THR A 834 -18.60 22.80 -31.15
C THR A 834 -17.97 24.18 -31.37
N ILE A 835 -17.44 24.43 -32.57
CA ILE A 835 -16.90 25.74 -32.94
C ILE A 835 -18.10 26.55 -33.45
N ASP A 836 -18.59 27.54 -32.73
CA ASP A 836 -19.71 28.38 -33.22
C ASP A 836 -19.17 29.66 -33.87
N PHE A 837 -19.34 29.80 -35.18
CA PHE A 837 -18.95 31.01 -35.92
C PHE A 837 -20.00 32.14 -35.81
N SER A 838 -21.15 31.91 -35.15
CA SER A 838 -22.21 32.90 -35.01
C SER A 838 -22.02 33.90 -33.85
N ALA A 839 -20.99 33.72 -33.01
CA ALA A 839 -20.72 34.59 -31.86
C ALA A 839 -20.00 35.90 -32.23
N LYS A 840 -20.63 36.72 -33.07
CA LYS A 840 -20.33 38.17 -33.21
C LYS A 840 -21.59 38.96 -33.56
N ARG A 841 -22.68 38.79 -32.78
CA ARG A 841 -23.85 39.68 -32.81
C ARG A 841 -24.68 39.61 -31.53
N ALA A 842 -24.05 39.77 -30.37
CA ALA A 842 -24.76 40.08 -29.12
C ALA A 842 -23.83 40.92 -28.23
N GLY A 843 -23.81 42.22 -28.49
CA GLY A 843 -22.95 43.15 -27.79
C GLY A 843 -23.21 44.59 -28.24
N ARG A 844 -24.48 45.03 -28.17
CA ARG A 844 -24.92 46.43 -28.04
C ARG A 844 -26.46 46.51 -28.10
N ALA A 845 -27.01 47.38 -27.25
CA ALA A 845 -28.43 47.61 -26.89
C ALA A 845 -28.94 46.59 -25.85
N GLU A 846 -29.39 46.93 -24.64
CA GLU A 846 -29.79 48.17 -23.93
C GLU A 846 -29.67 47.84 -22.41
N ALA A 847 -29.14 48.73 -21.57
CA ALA A 847 -29.87 49.63 -20.67
C ALA A 847 -30.70 48.91 -19.58
#